data_AF-A0A534PIR1-F1
#
_entry.id   AF-A0A534PIR1-F1
#
_cell.length_a   1.000
_cell.length_b   1.000
_cell.length_c   1.000
_cell.angle_alpha   90.00
_cell.angle_beta   90.00
_cell.angle_gamma   90.00
#
_symmetry.space_group_name_H-M   'P 1'
#
loop_
_entity.id
_entity.type
_entity.pdbx_description
1 polymer ?
#
loop_
_entity_poly.entity_id
_entity_poly.type
_entity_poly.pdbx_seq_one_letter_code
_entity_poly.pdbx_strand_id
1 'polypeptide(L)'
;MRRSVALFVALAACSRSAEQQPAWHAARTSAPIALFSNGGFESGNLSNWTVTTNINPGITYPPASVTDLNLQAGGTARTYARNGATPQVPFGLSAAATLRYPRYGSWSAVINEGGTTRNVNLLTQSMSTTAADVDSADGQIHVRFVVAPVLQNPAHTNTQQPYYYVLVTNVTQNITLFSRFNYANDASAPWQSDPGTGSGAVTYTNWQVVDVPGTAGSIAIGDTVQAQVIGAGCSLGGHWGEAYVDAFGAFLPGLSVVAHAPQQANAGSNLTTRYAVNNSGATAAANVIVDAPTPPQTTFVSLTAPAGAVCTTPAVGAAGTVTCNFGSMNPLSALNFTLVTAIAAGATGTISNNNYTVRSDSDAALLGPLAATAVTSAVSYADLSVTMTDGTAGVAWSQALTYTIVVSNAGPVTATNATVVDTLPAQLTSATWTCSAAGGGSCGAASGSGNINTTVTLPSGASATYLLNASVVSGSGTSRVTNVVNVANGSGTTDPDTTNDRAAVTNDIGTVVAVTVQKDSTGGGLGTVVSSPAAINCGSACTSASANFVTGNLLSLTATAVPGDSFSSWSGGCTGTTNPCNISPASNTTVTARFIPQSFTITASAPAGNGNISCTSPVLHNQSSACTISPAAGYKLSQLTDNGSDVTGLVVSNSYTISAVAANHTVVAAFLKDYGTACGAGSECAAANCVDGVCCNSACGGQCQACDVAGSVGTCTNATGAPHGSRTACTTDGSACGGSCDGTMANACAYPAGSTVCRAGTCSAGTATSAASCNGTGTCPSSVVTACTPYVCGPTACKTSCAVDTDCISGDYCSAGACVAKKANGATCSANNQCTNANCVDGICCNSACGSQCQACDVAGSVGTCTAVSGAPHGARAACATDGSSCGGSCNGVITAACAYPASSCRSASCSSGTATAAASCNGAGACPAPSTTACTPYSCGATACKTSCTVDT
;
A
#
# COMPACT_ATOMS: atom_id res chain seq x y z
N MET A 1 53.45 -53.61 45.83
CA MET A 1 53.55 -52.71 47.00
C MET A 1 53.08 -51.33 46.53
N ARG A 2 51.78 -51.02 46.60
CA ARG A 2 51.07 -50.27 47.66
C ARG A 2 51.69 -48.89 47.99
N ARG A 3 50.81 -47.87 47.89
CA ARG A 3 50.80 -46.53 48.55
C ARG A 3 51.52 -45.42 47.76
N SER A 4 51.04 -44.17 47.74
CA SER A 4 49.83 -43.53 48.26
C SER A 4 49.76 -42.12 47.66
N VAL A 5 48.53 -41.64 47.45
CA VAL A 5 48.17 -40.25 47.12
C VAL A 5 47.82 -39.51 48.42
N ALA A 6 48.36 -38.31 48.58
CA ALA A 6 47.95 -37.20 49.46
C ALA A 6 49.04 -36.11 49.28
N LEU A 7 48.84 -34.80 49.27
CA LEU A 7 47.75 -33.83 49.42
C LEU A 7 48.49 -32.48 49.26
N PHE A 8 47.94 -31.44 48.63
CA PHE A 8 48.04 -30.04 49.12
C PHE A 8 47.22 -29.08 48.25
N VAL A 9 46.35 -28.36 48.94
CA VAL A 9 45.49 -27.25 48.48
C VAL A 9 46.23 -25.93 48.72
N ALA A 10 46.16 -24.97 47.79
CA ALA A 10 46.07 -23.53 48.12
C ALA A 10 45.84 -22.64 46.88
N LEU A 11 44.72 -21.90 46.96
CA LEU A 11 44.48 -20.52 46.53
C LEU A 11 45.05 -20.01 45.18
N ALA A 12 44.15 -19.69 44.25
CA ALA A 12 44.40 -18.69 43.22
C ALA A 12 43.29 -17.63 43.23
N ALA A 13 43.74 -16.38 43.29
CA ALA A 13 42.98 -15.16 43.47
C ALA A 13 42.20 -14.72 42.22
N CYS A 14 41.17 -13.90 42.46
CA CYS A 14 40.48 -13.13 41.43
C CYS A 14 41.45 -12.16 40.72
N SER A 15 41.56 -12.29 39.40
CA SER A 15 41.90 -11.19 38.51
C SER A 15 41.14 -11.35 37.19
N ARG A 16 40.40 -10.30 36.83
CA ARG A 16 39.64 -10.18 35.58
C ARG A 16 40.61 -9.97 34.42
N SER A 17 40.56 -10.84 33.42
CA SER A 17 41.21 -10.64 32.11
C SER A 17 40.43 -11.37 31.02
N ALA A 18 40.05 -10.60 30.00
CA ALA A 18 39.79 -11.00 28.61
C ALA A 18 38.90 -12.23 28.34
N GLU A 19 37.69 -11.91 27.92
CA GLU A 19 36.75 -12.69 27.11
C GLU A 19 37.46 -13.62 26.09
N GLN A 20 37.43 -14.92 26.38
CA GLN A 20 37.93 -15.98 25.49
C GLN A 20 36.90 -16.24 24.38
N GLN A 21 37.34 -16.02 23.14
CA GLN A 21 36.67 -16.44 21.91
C GLN A 21 36.47 -17.96 21.88
N PRO A 22 35.34 -18.49 21.36
CA PRO A 22 35.05 -19.92 21.37
C PRO A 22 35.95 -20.72 20.41
N ALA A 23 36.39 -21.88 20.90
CA ALA A 23 37.26 -22.83 20.23
C ALA A 23 36.59 -23.50 19.01
N TRP A 24 37.12 -23.24 17.81
CA TRP A 24 36.70 -23.86 16.54
C TRP A 24 37.51 -25.10 16.13
N HIS A 25 38.27 -25.72 17.03
CA HIS A 25 39.20 -26.80 16.67
C HIS A 25 39.06 -28.05 17.53
N ALA A 26 38.11 -28.92 17.15
CA ALA A 26 38.14 -30.36 17.46
C ALA A 26 37.14 -31.16 16.61
N ALA A 27 37.16 -31.02 15.27
CA ALA A 27 36.43 -31.92 14.37
C ALA A 27 36.99 -31.83 12.93
N ARG A 28 38.23 -32.25 12.70
CA ARG A 28 38.77 -32.45 11.33
C ARG A 28 39.58 -33.73 11.27
N THR A 29 38.90 -34.88 11.24
CA THR A 29 39.52 -36.17 10.89
C THR A 29 38.75 -36.93 9.80
N SER A 30 37.81 -36.28 9.11
CA SER A 30 37.05 -36.90 8.00
C SER A 30 36.48 -35.86 7.03
N ALA A 31 37.31 -34.88 6.62
CA ALA A 31 37.02 -34.03 5.47
C ALA A 31 37.42 -34.74 4.16
N PRO A 32 36.72 -34.50 3.04
CA PRO A 32 36.95 -35.18 1.77
C PRO A 32 38.40 -35.03 1.29
N ILE A 33 38.99 -36.12 0.80
CA ILE A 33 40.29 -36.13 0.13
C ILE A 33 40.07 -35.50 -1.25
N ALA A 34 40.57 -34.28 -1.45
CA ALA A 34 40.45 -33.51 -2.69
C ALA A 34 41.63 -33.78 -3.65
N LEU A 35 41.37 -33.64 -4.97
CA LEU A 35 42.32 -33.62 -6.11
C LEU A 35 43.69 -33.11 -5.70
N PHE A 36 43.72 -31.80 -5.42
CA PHE A 36 44.88 -31.10 -4.93
C PHE A 36 44.70 -31.09 -3.42
N SER A 37 45.65 -31.66 -2.70
CA SER A 37 45.79 -31.29 -1.30
C SER A 37 46.02 -29.78 -1.27
N ASN A 38 45.34 -29.04 -0.38
CA ASN A 38 45.73 -27.66 -0.04
C ASN A 38 47.18 -27.61 0.51
N GLY A 39 47.94 -28.70 0.42
CA GLY A 39 49.37 -28.67 0.13
C GLY A 39 50.20 -28.32 1.34
N GLY A 40 49.66 -28.64 2.52
CA GLY A 40 50.24 -28.22 3.78
C GLY A 40 50.14 -26.72 4.05
N PHE A 41 49.41 -25.91 3.27
CA PHE A 41 49.22 -24.48 3.56
C PHE A 41 48.71 -24.32 4.99
N GLU A 42 47.64 -25.04 5.33
CA GLU A 42 47.06 -25.07 6.68
C GLU A 42 48.01 -25.61 7.76
N SER A 43 49.11 -26.25 7.36
CA SER A 43 50.20 -26.71 8.23
C SER A 43 51.40 -25.74 8.21
N GLY A 44 51.23 -24.53 7.66
CA GLY A 44 52.23 -23.48 7.59
C GLY A 44 53.39 -23.76 6.64
N ASN A 45 53.22 -24.63 5.65
CA ASN A 45 54.28 -24.97 4.69
C ASN A 45 53.74 -25.18 3.26
N LEU A 46 54.65 -25.47 2.32
CA LEU A 46 54.33 -25.75 0.91
C LEU A 46 54.66 -27.20 0.54
N SER A 47 54.51 -28.14 1.48
CA SER A 47 54.78 -29.55 1.23
C SER A 47 53.87 -30.08 0.12
N ASN A 48 54.43 -30.87 -0.81
CA ASN A 48 53.78 -31.32 -2.05
C ASN A 48 53.63 -30.24 -3.16
N TRP A 49 54.17 -29.05 -2.95
CA TRP A 49 54.34 -28.06 -4.01
C TRP A 49 55.82 -27.86 -4.34
N THR A 50 56.11 -27.63 -5.62
CA THR A 50 57.44 -27.28 -6.10
C THR A 50 57.51 -25.77 -6.31
N VAL A 51 58.46 -25.11 -5.64
CA VAL A 51 58.78 -23.70 -5.86
C VAL A 51 59.99 -23.62 -6.80
N THR A 52 59.82 -22.92 -7.92
CA THR A 52 60.90 -22.64 -8.87
C THR A 52 61.12 -21.14 -8.96
N THR A 53 62.38 -20.72 -8.98
CA THR A 53 62.76 -19.31 -9.10
C THR A 53 63.32 -19.02 -10.48
N ASN A 54 62.93 -17.89 -11.05
CA ASN A 54 63.41 -17.41 -12.34
C ASN A 54 63.58 -15.88 -12.30
N ILE A 55 64.09 -15.33 -13.40
CA ILE A 55 64.04 -13.91 -13.69
C ILE A 55 63.20 -13.63 -14.94
N ASN A 56 62.56 -12.46 -14.98
CA ASN A 56 61.71 -11.97 -16.07
C ASN A 56 62.53 -11.12 -17.05
N PRO A 57 62.93 -11.65 -18.23
CA PRO A 57 63.60 -10.83 -19.22
C PRO A 57 62.66 -9.99 -20.10
N GLY A 58 61.35 -10.20 -19.99
CA GLY A 58 60.33 -9.69 -20.90
C GLY A 58 59.59 -10.85 -21.56
N ILE A 59 58.32 -10.63 -21.92
CA ILE A 59 57.42 -11.69 -22.42
C ILE A 59 57.11 -11.52 -23.92
N THR A 60 56.68 -12.62 -24.53
CA THR A 60 55.94 -12.62 -25.80
C THR A 60 54.45 -12.43 -25.49
N TYR A 61 53.79 -11.47 -26.14
CA TYR A 61 52.40 -11.11 -25.83
C TYR A 61 51.44 -11.38 -27.01
N PRO A 62 50.25 -11.95 -26.76
CA PRO A 62 49.78 -12.50 -25.48
C PRO A 62 50.43 -13.87 -25.18
N PRO A 63 50.76 -14.19 -23.92
CA PRO A 63 51.34 -15.49 -23.57
C PRO A 63 50.27 -16.58 -23.59
N ALA A 64 50.52 -17.68 -24.30
CA ALA A 64 49.66 -18.86 -24.34
C ALA A 64 50.21 -20.02 -23.50
N SER A 65 51.49 -19.95 -23.13
CA SER A 65 52.21 -20.96 -22.36
C SER A 65 53.26 -20.33 -21.44
N VAL A 66 53.83 -21.12 -20.53
CA VAL A 66 54.97 -20.68 -19.70
C VAL A 66 56.20 -20.33 -20.56
N THR A 67 56.34 -20.93 -21.74
CA THR A 67 57.45 -20.65 -22.66
C THR A 67 57.41 -19.20 -23.18
N ASP A 68 56.21 -18.66 -23.39
CA ASP A 68 56.01 -17.28 -23.85
C ASP A 68 56.41 -16.23 -22.80
N LEU A 69 56.59 -16.64 -21.55
CA LEU A 69 57.12 -15.78 -20.49
C LEU A 69 58.64 -15.57 -20.58
N ASN A 70 59.32 -16.31 -21.47
CA ASN A 70 60.77 -16.28 -21.70
C ASN A 70 61.61 -16.37 -20.41
N LEU A 71 61.15 -17.13 -19.41
CA LEU A 71 61.80 -17.19 -18.09
C LEU A 71 63.26 -17.67 -18.20
N GLN A 72 64.16 -17.01 -17.47
CA GLN A 72 65.55 -17.42 -17.34
C GLN A 72 65.83 -17.90 -15.91
N ALA A 73 66.67 -18.93 -15.76
CA ALA A 73 67.06 -19.44 -14.44
C ALA A 73 67.71 -18.33 -13.59
N GLY A 74 67.30 -18.23 -12.33
CA GLY A 74 67.80 -17.21 -11.40
C GLY A 74 66.76 -16.81 -10.36
N GLY A 75 66.87 -15.60 -9.84
CA GLY A 75 65.94 -15.05 -8.85
C GLY A 75 66.15 -15.58 -7.43
N THR A 76 65.25 -15.19 -6.54
CA THR A 76 65.23 -15.49 -5.11
C THR A 76 63.91 -16.14 -4.73
N ALA A 77 63.96 -17.17 -3.89
CA ALA A 77 62.77 -17.84 -3.38
C ALA A 77 62.03 -16.91 -2.40
N ARG A 78 60.86 -16.45 -2.84
CA ARG A 78 59.95 -15.54 -2.11
C ARG A 78 58.51 -16.06 -2.15
N THR A 79 58.36 -17.37 -2.04
CA THR A 79 57.05 -18.04 -2.01
C THR A 79 56.88 -18.72 -0.66
N TYR A 80 55.78 -18.43 0.03
CA TYR A 80 55.57 -18.83 1.43
C TYR A 80 54.12 -19.24 1.67
N ALA A 81 53.90 -20.15 2.62
CA ALA A 81 52.60 -20.26 3.30
C ALA A 81 52.55 -19.20 4.42
N ARG A 82 51.58 -18.30 4.37
CA ARG A 82 51.42 -17.18 5.30
C ARG A 82 50.16 -17.36 6.13
N ASN A 83 50.30 -17.21 7.46
CA ASN A 83 49.16 -17.12 8.34
C ASN A 83 48.59 -15.71 8.35
N GLY A 84 47.33 -15.59 8.73
CA GLY A 84 46.69 -14.31 8.95
C GLY A 84 47.16 -13.63 10.23
N ALA A 85 48.42 -13.20 10.31
CA ALA A 85 48.86 -12.34 11.42
C ALA A 85 48.24 -10.95 11.27
N THR A 86 47.64 -10.40 12.32
CA THR A 86 47.11 -9.03 12.31
C THR A 86 48.25 -8.01 12.09
N PRO A 87 48.18 -7.14 11.07
CA PRO A 87 47.11 -6.98 10.09
C PRO A 87 47.25 -7.90 8.86
N GLN A 88 46.15 -8.55 8.47
CA GLN A 88 45.99 -9.47 7.32
C GLN A 88 46.04 -8.77 5.94
N VAL A 89 46.87 -7.75 5.79
CA VAL A 89 46.93 -6.88 4.62
C VAL A 89 48.10 -7.34 3.72
N PRO A 90 47.86 -7.63 2.44
CA PRO A 90 48.91 -8.00 1.48
C PRO A 90 50.08 -7.02 1.43
N PHE A 91 51.25 -7.49 0.98
CA PHE A 91 52.43 -6.65 0.91
C PHE A 91 52.17 -5.42 0.02
N GLY A 92 52.62 -4.26 0.47
CA GLY A 92 52.47 -2.99 -0.24
C GLY A 92 51.09 -2.31 -0.15
N LEU A 93 50.02 -3.03 0.20
CA LEU A 93 48.68 -2.44 0.36
C LEU A 93 48.53 -1.64 1.66
N SER A 94 47.74 -0.58 1.62
CA SER A 94 47.33 0.16 2.81
C SER A 94 46.22 -0.56 3.59
N ALA A 95 45.97 -0.15 4.84
CA ALA A 95 44.87 -0.68 5.64
C ALA A 95 43.48 -0.42 5.03
N ALA A 96 43.36 0.54 4.10
CA ALA A 96 42.11 0.87 3.43
C ALA A 96 41.74 -0.11 2.30
N ALA A 97 42.69 -0.92 1.82
CA ALA A 97 42.41 -1.95 0.81
C ALA A 97 41.36 -2.95 1.33
N THR A 98 40.59 -3.57 0.44
CA THR A 98 39.53 -4.53 0.81
C THR A 98 40.03 -5.98 0.89
N LEU A 99 41.11 -6.30 0.19
CA LEU A 99 41.68 -7.65 0.16
C LEU A 99 42.32 -8.01 1.52
N ARG A 100 41.96 -9.19 2.04
CA ARG A 100 42.52 -9.78 3.26
C ARG A 100 42.92 -11.23 3.00
N TYR A 101 44.00 -11.69 3.64
CA TYR A 101 44.45 -13.09 3.56
C TYR A 101 44.65 -13.71 4.97
N PRO A 102 44.52 -15.03 5.12
CA PRO A 102 44.03 -16.00 4.13
C PRO A 102 42.54 -15.81 3.80
N ARG A 103 42.06 -16.38 2.69
CA ARG A 103 40.62 -16.36 2.37
C ARG A 103 39.88 -17.41 3.18
N TYR A 104 40.47 -18.60 3.25
CA TYR A 104 39.93 -19.78 3.89
C TYR A 104 40.95 -20.32 4.89
N GLY A 105 40.46 -20.99 5.93
CA GLY A 105 41.32 -21.57 6.94
C GLY A 105 42.22 -20.54 7.64
N SER A 106 43.41 -20.98 8.06
CA SER A 106 44.36 -20.14 8.80
C SER A 106 45.57 -19.73 7.97
N TRP A 107 45.73 -20.28 6.76
CA TRP A 107 46.92 -20.06 5.94
C TRP A 107 46.62 -20.05 4.44
N SER A 108 47.27 -19.16 3.71
CA SER A 108 47.25 -19.09 2.25
C SER A 108 48.68 -19.06 1.70
N ALA A 109 48.90 -19.52 0.47
CA ALA A 109 50.19 -19.33 -0.18
C ALA A 109 50.29 -17.95 -0.83
N VAL A 110 51.45 -17.31 -0.71
CA VAL A 110 51.82 -16.11 -1.46
C VAL A 110 52.99 -16.45 -2.37
N ILE A 111 52.86 -16.12 -3.65
CA ILE A 111 53.86 -16.35 -4.69
C ILE A 111 54.56 -15.03 -4.98
N ASN A 112 55.90 -15.04 -4.93
CA ASN A 112 56.77 -13.90 -5.24
C ASN A 112 56.62 -12.66 -4.32
N GLU A 113 56.36 -12.88 -3.02
CA GLU A 113 56.06 -11.81 -2.05
C GLU A 113 57.14 -10.72 -2.01
N GLY A 114 56.80 -9.51 -2.47
CA GLY A 114 57.73 -8.38 -2.59
C GLY A 114 58.96 -8.64 -3.49
N GLY A 115 58.85 -9.55 -4.46
CA GLY A 115 59.94 -9.91 -5.38
C GLY A 115 60.24 -8.82 -6.42
N THR A 116 61.27 -8.03 -6.18
CA THR A 116 61.75 -6.97 -7.10
C THR A 116 62.89 -7.47 -8.00
N THR A 117 63.56 -6.60 -8.77
CA THR A 117 64.73 -6.95 -9.60
C THR A 117 64.48 -8.10 -10.59
N ARG A 118 63.35 -8.04 -11.31
CA ARG A 118 62.93 -9.07 -12.29
C ARG A 118 62.60 -10.43 -11.66
N ASN A 119 62.47 -10.52 -10.34
CA ASN A 119 62.24 -11.80 -9.66
C ASN A 119 60.92 -12.44 -10.10
N VAL A 120 60.97 -13.73 -10.40
CA VAL A 120 59.80 -14.56 -10.72
C VAL A 120 59.83 -15.78 -9.83
N ASN A 121 58.69 -16.12 -9.25
CA ASN A 121 58.51 -17.40 -8.58
C ASN A 121 57.33 -18.13 -9.21
N LEU A 122 57.50 -19.43 -9.39
CA LEU A 122 56.52 -20.36 -9.92
C LEU A 122 56.23 -21.41 -8.84
N LEU A 123 54.95 -21.57 -8.49
CA LEU A 123 54.45 -22.61 -7.60
C LEU A 123 53.73 -23.67 -8.44
N THR A 124 54.18 -24.93 -8.41
CA THR A 124 53.65 -26.02 -9.24
C THR A 124 53.28 -27.26 -8.43
N GLN A 125 52.12 -27.87 -8.72
CA GLN A 125 51.73 -29.20 -8.23
C GLN A 125 51.14 -30.01 -9.39
N SER A 126 51.49 -31.30 -9.45
CA SER A 126 50.88 -32.28 -10.36
C SER A 126 50.23 -33.37 -9.55
N MET A 127 49.12 -33.90 -10.05
CA MET A 127 48.33 -34.89 -9.34
C MET A 127 47.58 -35.81 -10.30
N SER A 128 47.31 -37.04 -9.87
CA SER A 128 46.49 -37.98 -10.61
C SER A 128 45.05 -37.90 -10.12
N THR A 129 44.10 -37.72 -11.04
CA THR A 129 42.68 -37.64 -10.72
C THR A 129 42.12 -39.00 -10.31
N THR A 130 41.14 -38.99 -9.41
CA THR A 130 40.51 -40.15 -8.78
C THR A 130 38.98 -40.05 -8.85
N ALA A 131 38.24 -41.03 -8.33
CA ALA A 131 36.78 -40.92 -8.25
C ALA A 131 36.31 -39.87 -7.23
N ALA A 132 37.14 -39.53 -6.23
CA ALA A 132 36.81 -38.51 -5.23
C ALA A 132 36.77 -37.08 -5.81
N ASP A 133 37.27 -36.93 -7.02
CA ASP A 133 37.51 -35.66 -7.70
C ASP A 133 36.37 -35.25 -8.62
N VAL A 134 35.40 -36.14 -8.79
CA VAL A 134 34.18 -35.92 -9.56
C VAL A 134 33.20 -35.14 -8.71
N ASP A 135 32.85 -33.94 -9.15
CA ASP A 135 31.79 -33.13 -8.56
C ASP A 135 30.46 -33.88 -8.72
N SER A 136 29.81 -34.13 -7.59
CA SER A 136 28.52 -34.82 -7.56
C SER A 136 27.37 -34.00 -8.17
N ALA A 137 27.54 -32.68 -8.35
CA ALA A 137 26.53 -31.80 -8.91
C ALA A 137 26.35 -31.97 -10.42
N ASP A 138 27.45 -32.16 -11.15
CA ASP A 138 27.45 -32.27 -12.63
C ASP A 138 28.19 -33.51 -13.18
N GLY A 139 28.82 -34.31 -12.32
CA GLY A 139 29.53 -35.52 -12.70
C GLY A 139 30.86 -35.26 -13.39
N GLN A 140 31.38 -34.03 -13.39
CA GLN A 140 32.65 -33.66 -14.00
C GLN A 140 33.76 -33.55 -12.95
N ILE A 141 35.01 -33.71 -13.39
CA ILE A 141 36.17 -33.45 -12.52
C ILE A 141 36.47 -31.96 -12.58
N HIS A 142 36.59 -31.29 -11.44
CA HIS A 142 36.90 -29.86 -11.40
C HIS A 142 38.25 -29.57 -10.77
N VAL A 143 39.01 -28.63 -11.33
CA VAL A 143 40.13 -28.01 -10.63
C VAL A 143 39.67 -26.65 -10.09
N ARG A 144 39.55 -26.53 -8.77
CA ARG A 144 39.08 -25.30 -8.12
C ARG A 144 40.09 -24.76 -7.12
N PHE A 145 40.22 -23.43 -7.12
CA PHE A 145 40.98 -22.67 -6.13
C PHE A 145 40.59 -21.20 -6.22
N VAL A 146 41.05 -20.40 -5.27
CA VAL A 146 40.94 -18.93 -5.35
C VAL A 146 42.31 -18.29 -5.50
N VAL A 147 42.36 -17.21 -6.27
CA VAL A 147 43.58 -16.41 -6.50
C VAL A 147 43.31 -14.92 -6.29
N ALA A 148 44.27 -14.19 -5.74
CA ALA A 148 44.23 -12.74 -5.61
C ALA A 148 45.60 -12.13 -5.99
N PRO A 149 45.77 -11.61 -7.22
CA PRO A 149 46.96 -10.86 -7.60
C PRO A 149 47.06 -9.49 -6.92
N VAL A 150 48.29 -9.11 -6.57
CA VAL A 150 48.67 -7.79 -6.04
C VAL A 150 49.93 -7.34 -6.79
N LEU A 151 49.80 -6.31 -7.63
CA LEU A 151 50.84 -5.86 -8.53
C LEU A 151 51.15 -4.39 -8.29
N GLN A 152 52.42 -4.05 -8.13
CA GLN A 152 52.83 -2.66 -8.18
C GLN A 152 52.72 -2.17 -9.62
N ASN A 153 52.14 -0.99 -9.82
CA ASN A 153 51.91 -0.43 -11.14
C ASN A 153 52.99 0.60 -11.52
N PRO A 154 53.94 0.24 -12.41
CA PRO A 154 54.96 1.17 -12.90
C PRO A 154 54.55 1.96 -14.16
N ALA A 155 53.35 1.72 -14.70
CA ALA A 155 52.90 2.28 -15.98
C ALA A 155 53.86 2.02 -17.17
N HIS A 156 54.49 0.84 -17.22
CA HIS A 156 55.27 0.39 -18.38
C HIS A 156 54.36 -0.22 -19.48
N THR A 157 54.97 -0.57 -20.61
CA THR A 157 54.27 -1.33 -21.67
C THR A 157 53.89 -2.73 -21.18
N ASN A 158 52.88 -3.33 -21.80
CA ASN A 158 52.33 -4.64 -21.41
C ASN A 158 53.37 -5.77 -21.32
N THR A 159 54.45 -5.74 -22.10
CA THR A 159 55.52 -6.75 -22.06
C THR A 159 56.56 -6.53 -20.95
N GLN A 160 56.46 -5.41 -20.23
CA GLN A 160 57.46 -4.98 -19.24
C GLN A 160 56.91 -4.89 -17.82
N GLN A 161 55.60 -4.97 -17.64
CA GLN A 161 54.96 -4.80 -16.33
C GLN A 161 55.14 -6.03 -15.42
N PRO A 162 54.97 -5.88 -14.09
CA PRO A 162 54.72 -7.01 -13.21
C PRO A 162 53.45 -7.73 -13.65
N TYR A 163 53.42 -9.05 -13.47
CA TYR A 163 52.32 -9.88 -13.91
C TYR A 163 52.08 -11.05 -12.96
N TYR A 164 50.91 -11.65 -13.09
CA TYR A 164 50.68 -13.01 -12.62
C TYR A 164 50.19 -13.89 -13.78
N TYR A 165 50.51 -15.17 -13.71
CA TYR A 165 50.09 -16.15 -14.69
C TYR A 165 49.63 -17.43 -14.00
N VAL A 166 48.45 -17.90 -14.36
CA VAL A 166 47.87 -19.16 -13.88
C VAL A 166 47.68 -20.06 -15.07
N LEU A 167 48.19 -21.29 -14.99
CA LEU A 167 48.07 -22.30 -16.03
C LEU A 167 47.67 -23.64 -15.40
N VAL A 168 46.63 -24.27 -15.94
CA VAL A 168 46.23 -25.64 -15.58
C VAL A 168 46.27 -26.48 -16.84
N THR A 169 46.98 -27.61 -16.80
CA THR A 169 47.18 -28.50 -17.94
C THR A 169 46.83 -29.93 -17.58
N ASN A 170 46.21 -30.67 -18.49
CA ASN A 170 46.19 -32.12 -18.43
C ASN A 170 47.47 -32.63 -19.10
N VAL A 171 48.42 -33.07 -18.27
CA VAL A 171 49.74 -33.52 -18.71
C VAL A 171 49.64 -34.87 -19.43
N THR A 172 48.71 -35.73 -19.02
CA THR A 172 48.48 -37.03 -19.69
C THR A 172 48.02 -36.83 -21.13
N GLN A 173 47.12 -35.88 -21.35
CA GLN A 173 46.54 -35.60 -22.67
C GLN A 173 47.30 -34.52 -23.45
N ASN A 174 48.28 -33.83 -22.83
CA ASN A 174 49.01 -32.70 -23.39
C ASN A 174 48.10 -31.56 -23.88
N ILE A 175 47.12 -31.17 -23.06
CA ILE A 175 46.19 -30.06 -23.34
C ILE A 175 46.20 -29.02 -22.22
N THR A 176 46.04 -27.75 -22.60
CA THR A 176 45.80 -26.65 -21.67
C THR A 176 44.31 -26.61 -21.32
N LEU A 177 43.99 -26.74 -20.04
CA LEU A 177 42.63 -26.71 -19.52
C LEU A 177 42.20 -25.30 -19.14
N PHE A 178 43.12 -24.51 -18.59
CA PHE A 178 42.87 -23.13 -18.20
C PHE A 178 44.16 -22.32 -18.28
N SER A 179 44.05 -21.08 -18.74
CA SER A 179 45.14 -20.13 -18.72
C SER A 179 44.62 -18.73 -18.42
N ARG A 180 45.29 -18.01 -17.53
CA ARG A 180 45.00 -16.60 -17.25
C ARG A 180 46.28 -15.83 -17.02
N PHE A 181 46.49 -14.81 -17.84
CA PHE A 181 47.57 -13.84 -17.71
C PHE A 181 46.97 -12.46 -17.49
N ASN A 182 47.40 -11.77 -16.43
CA ASN A 182 47.17 -10.34 -16.33
C ASN A 182 48.44 -9.64 -15.83
N TYR A 183 48.59 -8.40 -16.26
CA TYR A 183 49.65 -7.50 -15.85
C TYR A 183 49.05 -6.25 -15.22
N ALA A 184 49.87 -5.44 -14.53
CA ALA A 184 49.37 -4.21 -13.92
C ALA A 184 48.74 -3.26 -14.98
N ASN A 185 47.59 -2.64 -14.68
CA ASN A 185 46.76 -1.87 -15.63
C ASN A 185 46.17 -2.62 -16.82
N ASP A 186 46.15 -3.95 -16.82
CA ASP A 186 45.37 -4.70 -17.79
C ASP A 186 43.87 -4.36 -17.65
N ALA A 187 43.27 -3.74 -18.67
CA ALA A 187 41.86 -3.33 -18.66
C ALA A 187 40.88 -4.53 -18.64
N SER A 188 41.37 -5.74 -18.95
CA SER A 188 40.56 -6.97 -18.90
C SER A 188 40.45 -7.59 -17.51
N ALA A 189 41.12 -7.02 -16.49
CA ALA A 189 41.01 -7.45 -15.10
C ALA A 189 40.21 -6.42 -14.26
N PRO A 190 39.45 -6.87 -13.25
CA PRO A 190 38.65 -5.99 -12.38
C PRO A 190 39.55 -5.34 -11.31
N TRP A 191 40.52 -4.53 -11.72
CA TRP A 191 41.50 -3.92 -10.82
C TRP A 191 40.84 -2.94 -9.84
N GLN A 192 41.24 -3.07 -8.57
CA GLN A 192 41.17 -2.01 -7.57
C GLN A 192 42.53 -1.35 -7.46
N SER A 193 42.54 -0.07 -7.07
CA SER A 193 43.78 0.70 -6.89
C SER A 193 43.91 1.13 -5.43
N ASP A 194 45.09 0.94 -4.87
CA ASP A 194 45.50 1.45 -3.57
C ASP A 194 46.73 2.35 -3.76
N PRO A 195 46.81 3.50 -3.07
CA PRO A 195 47.99 4.37 -3.15
C PRO A 195 49.27 3.68 -2.64
N GLY A 196 49.13 2.59 -1.88
CA GLY A 196 50.20 1.79 -1.32
C GLY A 196 50.82 2.42 -0.07
N THR A 197 51.79 1.71 0.51
CA THR A 197 52.63 2.20 1.61
C THR A 197 54.00 2.75 1.14
N GLY A 198 54.23 2.85 -0.18
CA GLY A 198 55.51 3.21 -0.80
C GLY A 198 55.40 3.91 -2.17
N SER A 199 56.48 3.89 -2.97
CA SER A 199 56.57 4.62 -4.24
C SER A 199 55.92 3.86 -5.41
N GLY A 200 54.64 4.10 -5.65
CA GLY A 200 53.89 3.63 -6.81
C GLY A 200 52.53 3.02 -6.42
N ALA A 201 51.50 3.31 -7.21
CA ALA A 201 50.17 2.75 -6.98
C ALA A 201 50.21 1.21 -7.04
N VAL A 202 49.46 0.56 -6.16
CA VAL A 202 49.31 -0.90 -6.15
C VAL A 202 47.94 -1.23 -6.73
N THR A 203 47.92 -2.07 -7.75
CA THR A 203 46.69 -2.62 -8.32
C THR A 203 46.47 -4.04 -7.81
N TYR A 204 45.27 -4.36 -7.36
CA TYR A 204 44.93 -5.68 -6.84
C TYR A 204 43.51 -6.07 -7.24
N THR A 205 43.19 -7.36 -7.15
CA THR A 205 41.80 -7.81 -7.19
C THR A 205 41.41 -8.37 -5.84
N ASN A 206 40.11 -8.42 -5.54
CA ASN A 206 39.63 -9.33 -4.50
C ASN A 206 39.87 -10.78 -4.92
N TRP A 207 39.69 -11.72 -3.97
CA TRP A 207 39.78 -13.15 -4.26
C TRP A 207 38.86 -13.54 -5.42
N GLN A 208 39.43 -14.22 -6.40
CA GLN A 208 38.77 -14.67 -7.61
C GLN A 208 38.74 -16.19 -7.65
N VAL A 209 37.58 -16.75 -7.97
CA VAL A 209 37.42 -18.17 -8.25
C VAL A 209 38.11 -18.51 -9.56
N VAL A 210 38.92 -19.55 -9.51
CA VAL A 210 39.29 -20.36 -10.69
C VAL A 210 38.51 -21.66 -10.55
N ASP A 211 37.63 -21.90 -11.52
CA ASP A 211 36.89 -23.16 -11.66
C ASP A 211 37.13 -23.67 -13.07
N VAL A 212 37.91 -24.74 -13.18
CA VAL A 212 38.21 -25.40 -14.45
C VAL A 212 37.36 -26.66 -14.51
N PRO A 213 36.19 -26.63 -15.18
CA PRO A 213 35.43 -27.83 -15.41
C PRO A 213 36.23 -28.73 -16.34
N GLY A 214 36.36 -30.00 -15.98
CA GLY A 214 36.73 -31.04 -16.91
C GLY A 214 35.56 -31.25 -17.86
N THR A 215 35.42 -30.38 -18.87
CA THR A 215 34.52 -30.60 -20.02
C THR A 215 34.64 -32.07 -20.43
N ALA A 216 33.53 -32.76 -20.69
CA ALA A 216 33.53 -34.21 -20.53
C ALA A 216 34.71 -34.91 -21.24
N GLY A 217 35.64 -35.43 -20.44
CA GLY A 217 36.84 -36.13 -20.87
C GLY A 217 38.09 -35.29 -21.17
N SER A 218 38.08 -33.95 -21.03
CA SER A 218 39.30 -33.13 -20.99
C SER A 218 40.10 -33.40 -19.72
N ILE A 219 39.40 -33.89 -18.69
CA ILE A 219 39.96 -34.51 -17.51
C ILE A 219 39.21 -35.82 -17.29
N ALA A 220 39.88 -36.95 -17.46
CA ALA A 220 39.38 -38.26 -17.09
C ALA A 220 39.99 -38.69 -15.75
N ILE A 221 39.33 -39.60 -15.03
CA ILE A 221 39.92 -40.18 -13.82
C ILE A 221 41.16 -41.01 -14.21
N GLY A 222 42.28 -40.78 -13.54
CA GLY A 222 43.59 -41.36 -13.83
C GLY A 222 44.51 -40.41 -14.61
N ASP A 223 43.99 -39.32 -15.16
CA ASP A 223 44.80 -38.30 -15.79
C ASP A 223 45.67 -37.56 -14.78
N THR A 224 46.86 -37.15 -15.22
CA THR A 224 47.73 -36.27 -14.44
C THR A 224 47.45 -34.84 -14.82
N VAL A 225 46.92 -34.06 -13.88
CA VAL A 225 46.64 -32.63 -14.04
C VAL A 225 47.68 -31.82 -13.27
N GLN A 226 48.18 -30.74 -13.87
CA GLN A 226 49.16 -29.85 -13.27
C GLN A 226 48.60 -28.43 -13.16
N ALA A 227 48.74 -27.83 -11.98
CA ALA A 227 48.47 -26.42 -11.73
C ALA A 227 49.78 -25.65 -11.52
N GLN A 228 49.89 -24.49 -12.16
CA GLN A 228 51.02 -23.58 -12.11
C GLN A 228 50.54 -22.17 -11.80
N VAL A 229 51.13 -21.54 -10.78
CA VAL A 229 50.84 -20.15 -10.40
C VAL A 229 52.14 -19.38 -10.33
N ILE A 230 52.22 -18.29 -11.09
CA ILE A 230 53.43 -17.49 -11.26
C ILE A 230 53.16 -16.07 -10.82
N GLY A 231 54.03 -15.56 -9.96
CA GLY A 231 54.13 -14.13 -9.62
C GLY A 231 55.45 -13.59 -10.16
N ALA A 232 55.40 -12.43 -10.81
CA ALA A 232 56.57 -11.84 -11.44
C ALA A 232 56.66 -10.33 -11.20
N GLY A 233 57.87 -9.87 -10.87
CA GLY A 233 58.24 -8.46 -10.98
C GLY A 233 58.39 -8.02 -12.44
N CYS A 234 58.51 -6.71 -12.66
CA CYS A 234 58.67 -6.13 -14.01
C CYS A 234 60.00 -6.54 -14.66
N SER A 235 60.05 -6.55 -15.99
CA SER A 235 61.25 -6.98 -16.73
C SER A 235 62.41 -5.98 -16.68
N LEU A 236 62.11 -4.72 -16.34
CA LEU A 236 63.09 -3.64 -16.13
C LEU A 236 63.66 -3.61 -14.70
N GLY A 237 63.08 -4.37 -13.76
CA GLY A 237 63.43 -4.34 -12.35
C GLY A 237 62.85 -3.14 -11.59
N GLY A 238 63.03 -3.13 -10.26
CA GLY A 238 62.52 -2.07 -9.37
C GLY A 238 61.07 -2.25 -8.91
N HIS A 239 60.21 -2.93 -9.69
CA HIS A 239 58.80 -3.17 -9.33
C HIS A 239 58.48 -4.65 -9.15
N TRP A 240 57.59 -4.93 -8.20
CA TRP A 240 57.22 -6.29 -7.78
C TRP A 240 55.78 -6.63 -8.18
N GLY A 241 55.51 -7.94 -8.26
CA GLY A 241 54.18 -8.48 -8.49
C GLY A 241 54.05 -9.84 -7.81
N GLU A 242 52.98 -10.03 -7.07
CA GLU A 242 52.72 -11.23 -6.27
C GLU A 242 51.29 -11.72 -6.49
N ALA A 243 51.05 -12.99 -6.14
CA ALA A 243 49.73 -13.59 -6.18
C ALA A 243 49.50 -14.42 -4.93
N TYR A 244 48.33 -14.28 -4.32
CA TYR A 244 47.88 -15.11 -3.22
C TYR A 244 47.00 -16.22 -3.77
N VAL A 245 47.15 -17.45 -3.26
CA VAL A 245 46.31 -18.59 -3.62
C VAL A 245 45.88 -19.38 -2.40
N ASP A 246 44.67 -19.92 -2.47
CA ASP A 246 44.03 -20.64 -1.36
C ASP A 246 42.99 -21.63 -1.88
N ALA A 247 42.56 -22.55 -1.01
CA ALA A 247 41.48 -23.52 -1.23
C ALA A 247 41.59 -24.36 -2.51
N PHE A 248 42.78 -24.87 -2.82
CA PHE A 248 42.94 -25.88 -3.87
C PHE A 248 42.15 -27.16 -3.52
N GLY A 249 41.31 -27.61 -4.45
CA GLY A 249 40.58 -28.87 -4.31
C GLY A 249 39.47 -29.09 -5.34
N ALA A 250 38.68 -30.15 -5.13
CA ALA A 250 37.50 -30.46 -5.94
C ALA A 250 36.31 -29.54 -5.62
N PHE A 251 36.28 -28.94 -4.42
CA PHE A 251 35.21 -28.05 -3.96
C PHE A 251 35.80 -26.81 -3.30
N LEU A 252 35.19 -25.64 -3.53
CA LEU A 252 35.53 -24.42 -2.80
C LEU A 252 34.77 -24.36 -1.48
N PRO A 253 35.39 -23.94 -0.36
CA PRO A 253 34.64 -23.70 0.87
C PRO A 253 33.68 -22.51 0.73
N GLY A 254 32.47 -22.64 1.25
CA GLY A 254 31.50 -21.55 1.32
C GLY A 254 30.88 -21.18 -0.02
N LEU A 255 30.59 -19.89 -0.21
CA LEU A 255 29.89 -19.39 -1.40
C LEU A 255 30.80 -19.26 -2.62
N SER A 256 30.30 -19.66 -3.78
CA SER A 256 30.88 -19.37 -5.10
C SER A 256 29.80 -18.99 -6.10
N VAL A 257 30.20 -18.27 -7.15
CA VAL A 257 29.34 -17.95 -8.28
C VAL A 257 30.10 -18.16 -9.58
N VAL A 258 29.46 -18.77 -10.56
CA VAL A 258 30.01 -19.04 -11.90
C VAL A 258 29.03 -18.54 -12.95
N ALA A 259 29.54 -17.81 -13.93
CA ALA A 259 28.78 -17.38 -15.10
C ALA A 259 29.09 -18.28 -16.30
N HIS A 260 28.05 -18.75 -16.97
CA HIS A 260 28.10 -19.47 -18.23
C HIS A 260 27.50 -18.56 -19.32
N ALA A 261 28.35 -18.11 -20.22
CA ALA A 261 27.98 -17.32 -21.40
C ALA A 261 28.55 -18.00 -22.64
N PRO A 262 27.88 -17.89 -23.81
CA PRO A 262 28.42 -18.37 -25.07
C PRO A 262 29.82 -17.82 -25.34
N GLN A 263 30.69 -18.66 -25.90
CA GLN A 263 32.05 -18.27 -26.29
C GLN A 263 32.04 -17.30 -27.48
N GLN A 264 30.98 -17.30 -28.30
CA GLN A 264 30.82 -16.40 -29.43
C GLN A 264 29.38 -15.87 -29.57
N ALA A 265 29.22 -14.62 -29.99
CA ALA A 265 27.92 -14.03 -30.29
C ALA A 265 28.04 -12.90 -31.33
N ASN A 266 27.00 -12.71 -32.14
CA ASN A 266 26.97 -11.64 -33.14
C ASN A 266 26.77 -10.26 -32.47
N ALA A 267 27.42 -9.23 -33.00
CA ALA A 267 27.08 -7.85 -32.68
C ALA A 267 25.59 -7.58 -32.97
N GLY A 268 24.93 -6.82 -32.10
CA GLY A 268 23.50 -6.50 -32.21
C GLY A 268 22.53 -7.61 -31.76
N SER A 269 23.03 -8.77 -31.32
CA SER A 269 22.21 -9.86 -30.77
C SER A 269 22.08 -9.78 -29.24
N ASN A 270 21.25 -10.65 -28.65
CA ASN A 270 21.16 -10.80 -27.21
C ASN A 270 22.18 -11.84 -26.71
N LEU A 271 22.94 -11.48 -25.68
CA LEU A 271 23.79 -12.37 -24.91
C LEU A 271 23.02 -12.90 -23.70
N THR A 272 22.81 -14.21 -23.65
CA THR A 272 22.19 -14.88 -22.50
C THR A 272 23.28 -15.46 -21.62
N THR A 273 23.37 -14.99 -20.37
CA THR A 273 24.32 -15.49 -19.38
C THR A 273 23.57 -16.17 -18.24
N ARG A 274 23.90 -17.44 -17.96
CA ARG A 274 23.39 -18.17 -16.80
C ARG A 274 24.38 -18.07 -15.65
N TYR A 275 23.92 -17.69 -14.48
CA TYR A 275 24.71 -17.67 -13.26
C TYR A 275 24.32 -18.85 -12.38
N ALA A 276 25.30 -19.61 -11.91
CA ALA A 276 25.15 -20.65 -10.91
C ALA A 276 25.79 -20.17 -9.60
N VAL A 277 25.01 -20.14 -8.53
CA VAL A 277 25.45 -19.73 -7.18
C VAL A 277 25.43 -20.98 -6.31
N ASN A 278 26.55 -21.29 -5.68
CA ASN A 278 26.71 -22.49 -4.87
C ASN A 278 27.11 -22.09 -3.44
N ASN A 279 26.54 -22.74 -2.44
CA ASN A 279 27.11 -22.78 -1.10
C ASN A 279 27.67 -24.18 -0.87
N SER A 280 28.97 -24.35 -1.05
CA SER A 280 29.68 -25.61 -0.78
C SER A 280 30.26 -25.67 0.63
N GLY A 281 29.91 -24.72 1.50
CA GLY A 281 30.31 -24.69 2.90
C GLY A 281 29.54 -25.67 3.78
N ALA A 282 30.06 -25.93 4.97
CA ALA A 282 29.44 -26.78 5.99
C ALA A 282 28.31 -26.06 6.78
N THR A 283 28.16 -24.75 6.61
CA THR A 283 27.20 -23.91 7.34
C THR A 283 26.32 -23.13 6.37
N ALA A 284 25.10 -22.80 6.81
CA ALA A 284 24.22 -21.95 6.03
C ALA A 284 24.84 -20.55 5.89
N ALA A 285 24.75 -19.98 4.70
CA ALA A 285 25.12 -18.59 4.44
C ALA A 285 23.86 -17.74 4.49
N ALA A 286 23.82 -16.75 5.40
CA ALA A 286 22.69 -15.84 5.53
C ALA A 286 22.88 -14.60 4.64
N ASN A 287 21.78 -14.06 4.10
CA ASN A 287 21.78 -12.84 3.30
C ASN A 287 22.73 -12.93 2.08
N VAL A 288 22.58 -13.98 1.29
CA VAL A 288 23.40 -14.22 0.10
C VAL A 288 23.03 -13.21 -0.99
N ILE A 289 24.01 -12.41 -1.39
CA ILE A 289 23.84 -11.36 -2.41
C ILE A 289 24.80 -11.61 -3.55
N VAL A 290 24.28 -11.61 -4.78
CA VAL A 290 25.07 -11.60 -6.01
C VAL A 290 24.95 -10.24 -6.68
N ASP A 291 26.10 -9.62 -6.95
CA ASP A 291 26.20 -8.44 -7.82
C ASP A 291 26.74 -8.88 -9.17
N ALA A 292 25.96 -8.65 -10.23
CA ALA A 292 26.27 -8.97 -11.62
C ALA A 292 26.18 -7.70 -12.49
N PRO A 293 27.30 -6.98 -12.68
CA PRO A 293 27.37 -5.87 -13.62
C PRO A 293 27.09 -6.32 -15.06
N THR A 294 26.37 -5.51 -15.84
CA THR A 294 26.26 -5.71 -17.29
C THR A 294 27.65 -5.61 -17.92
N PRO A 295 28.12 -6.61 -18.69
CA PRO A 295 29.42 -6.56 -19.33
C PRO A 295 29.61 -5.33 -20.23
N PRO A 296 30.84 -4.83 -20.42
CA PRO A 296 31.11 -3.74 -21.37
C PRO A 296 30.57 -4.04 -22.77
N GLN A 297 30.16 -2.98 -23.50
CA GLN A 297 29.51 -3.09 -24.81
C GLN A 297 28.13 -3.77 -24.80
N THR A 298 27.53 -3.99 -23.62
CA THR A 298 26.18 -4.54 -23.49
C THR A 298 25.26 -3.68 -22.62
N THR A 299 23.94 -3.87 -22.77
CA THR A 299 22.92 -3.21 -21.94
C THR A 299 21.88 -4.21 -21.44
N PHE A 300 21.20 -3.91 -20.33
CA PHE A 300 20.23 -4.80 -19.70
C PHE A 300 18.99 -5.05 -20.59
N VAL A 301 18.54 -6.30 -20.70
CA VAL A 301 17.30 -6.67 -21.41
C VAL A 301 16.29 -7.30 -20.46
N SER A 302 16.66 -8.40 -19.79
CA SER A 302 15.76 -9.11 -18.89
C SER A 302 16.50 -9.96 -17.87
N LEU A 303 15.82 -10.29 -16.77
CA LEU A 303 16.30 -11.17 -15.71
C LEU A 303 15.25 -12.24 -15.42
N THR A 304 15.69 -13.50 -15.36
CA THR A 304 14.88 -14.61 -14.82
C THR A 304 15.55 -15.11 -13.55
N ALA A 305 14.92 -14.84 -12.40
CA ALA A 305 15.42 -15.20 -11.08
C ALA A 305 14.52 -16.28 -10.42
N PRO A 306 15.06 -17.10 -9.50
CA PRO A 306 14.28 -18.08 -8.76
C PRO A 306 13.26 -17.40 -7.83
N ALA A 307 12.16 -18.09 -7.52
CA ALA A 307 11.13 -17.58 -6.62
C ALA A 307 11.74 -17.22 -5.23
N GLY A 308 11.29 -16.11 -4.65
CA GLY A 308 11.80 -15.59 -3.38
C GLY A 308 13.07 -14.74 -3.48
N ALA A 309 13.74 -14.70 -4.64
CA ALA A 309 14.86 -13.77 -4.86
C ALA A 309 14.35 -12.33 -4.99
N VAL A 310 15.00 -11.40 -4.30
CA VAL A 310 14.74 -9.96 -4.40
C VAL A 310 15.87 -9.33 -5.20
N CYS A 311 15.58 -8.90 -6.42
CA CYS A 311 16.57 -8.33 -7.33
C CYS A 311 16.28 -6.87 -7.68
N THR A 312 17.34 -6.05 -7.75
CA THR A 312 17.31 -4.72 -8.37
C THR A 312 18.00 -4.77 -9.72
N THR A 313 17.36 -4.23 -10.75
CA THR A 313 17.88 -4.24 -12.13
C THR A 313 18.06 -2.82 -12.67
N PRO A 314 18.99 -2.59 -13.60
CA PRO A 314 18.99 -1.39 -14.43
C PRO A 314 17.69 -1.29 -15.26
N ALA A 315 17.40 -0.10 -15.80
CA ALA A 315 16.35 0.04 -16.79
C ALA A 315 16.71 -0.74 -18.07
N VAL A 316 15.71 -1.27 -18.78
CA VAL A 316 15.94 -1.93 -20.07
C VAL A 316 16.63 -0.97 -21.04
N GLY A 317 17.72 -1.40 -21.66
CA GLY A 317 18.57 -0.59 -22.53
C GLY A 317 19.66 0.21 -21.81
N ALA A 318 19.74 0.18 -20.48
CA ALA A 318 20.81 0.81 -19.71
C ALA A 318 21.91 -0.18 -19.30
N ALA A 319 23.14 0.31 -19.14
CA ALA A 319 24.18 -0.40 -18.41
C ALA A 319 23.99 -0.21 -16.89
N GLY A 320 24.50 -1.13 -16.09
CA GLY A 320 24.45 -1.04 -14.63
C GLY A 320 24.67 -2.38 -13.95
N THR A 321 24.39 -2.46 -12.66
CA THR A 321 24.54 -3.70 -11.88
C THR A 321 23.18 -4.31 -11.58
N VAL A 322 23.04 -5.60 -11.85
CA VAL A 322 21.95 -6.42 -11.31
C VAL A 322 22.39 -6.94 -9.95
N THR A 323 21.64 -6.61 -8.90
CA THR A 323 21.92 -7.07 -7.54
C THR A 323 20.77 -7.97 -7.10
N CYS A 324 21.03 -9.24 -6.80
CA CYS A 324 20.05 -10.20 -6.34
C CYS A 324 20.35 -10.68 -4.93
N ASN A 325 19.39 -10.55 -4.02
CA ASN A 325 19.42 -11.14 -2.69
C ASN A 325 18.60 -12.44 -2.69
N PHE A 326 19.25 -13.55 -2.37
CA PHE A 326 18.67 -14.89 -2.31
C PHE A 326 18.29 -15.33 -0.89
N GLY A 327 18.40 -14.45 0.10
CA GLY A 327 18.14 -14.78 1.50
C GLY A 327 19.19 -15.76 2.03
N SER A 328 18.76 -16.82 2.70
CA SER A 328 19.68 -17.82 3.26
C SER A 328 19.89 -18.99 2.29
N MET A 329 21.13 -19.34 2.00
CA MET A 329 21.49 -20.55 1.26
C MET A 329 22.06 -21.61 2.20
N ASN A 330 21.47 -22.80 2.14
CA ASN A 330 21.89 -23.94 2.95
C ASN A 330 23.26 -24.48 2.54
N PRO A 331 23.94 -25.22 3.44
CA PRO A 331 25.09 -26.03 3.07
C PRO A 331 24.76 -26.91 1.86
N LEU A 332 25.71 -27.00 0.93
CA LEU A 332 25.66 -27.83 -0.28
C LEU A 332 24.45 -27.55 -1.19
N SER A 333 23.94 -26.33 -1.17
CA SER A 333 22.85 -25.88 -2.03
C SER A 333 23.35 -25.10 -3.24
N ALA A 334 22.59 -25.17 -4.33
CA ALA A 334 22.84 -24.43 -5.55
C ALA A 334 21.57 -23.72 -6.01
N LEU A 335 21.73 -22.52 -6.57
CA LEU A 335 20.67 -21.75 -7.20
C LEU A 335 21.19 -21.25 -8.55
N ASN A 336 20.27 -20.93 -9.46
CA ASN A 336 20.64 -20.32 -10.74
C ASN A 336 19.68 -19.20 -11.10
N PHE A 337 20.18 -18.24 -11.86
CA PHE A 337 19.39 -17.20 -12.50
C PHE A 337 19.98 -16.89 -13.88
N THR A 338 19.17 -16.29 -14.76
CA THR A 338 19.56 -15.98 -16.14
C THR A 338 19.44 -14.49 -16.39
N LEU A 339 20.53 -13.88 -16.83
CA LEU A 339 20.62 -12.48 -17.24
C LEU A 339 20.74 -12.40 -18.76
N VAL A 340 19.87 -11.63 -19.41
CA VAL A 340 19.96 -11.33 -20.84
C VAL A 340 20.41 -9.89 -21.00
N THR A 341 21.48 -9.69 -21.78
CA THR A 341 21.96 -8.36 -22.18
C THR A 341 21.96 -8.22 -23.70
N ALA A 342 21.76 -7.01 -24.21
CA ALA A 342 21.86 -6.71 -25.64
C ALA A 342 23.29 -6.31 -25.97
N ILE A 343 23.90 -6.97 -26.96
CA ILE A 343 25.21 -6.60 -27.49
C ILE A 343 25.03 -5.38 -28.40
N ALA A 344 25.84 -4.33 -28.21
CA ALA A 344 25.79 -3.17 -29.10
C ALA A 344 26.04 -3.57 -30.57
N ALA A 345 25.29 -2.98 -31.50
CA ALA A 345 25.40 -3.29 -32.93
C ALA A 345 26.80 -3.03 -33.53
N GLY A 346 27.58 -2.13 -32.91
CA GLY A 346 28.96 -1.84 -33.29
C GLY A 346 30.01 -2.49 -32.38
N ALA A 347 29.63 -3.46 -31.54
CA ALA A 347 30.57 -4.13 -30.64
C ALA A 347 31.64 -4.88 -31.45
N THR A 348 32.87 -4.88 -30.93
CA THR A 348 34.00 -5.62 -31.51
C THR A 348 34.88 -6.21 -30.42
N GLY A 349 35.76 -7.15 -30.78
CA GLY A 349 36.67 -7.78 -29.85
C GLY A 349 35.95 -8.76 -28.92
N THR A 350 36.20 -8.65 -27.62
CA THR A 350 35.69 -9.60 -26.60
C THR A 350 34.87 -8.87 -25.55
N ILE A 351 33.68 -9.38 -25.26
CA ILE A 351 32.87 -8.97 -24.12
C ILE A 351 33.36 -9.77 -22.90
N SER A 352 33.80 -9.08 -21.86
CA SER A 352 34.35 -9.71 -20.64
C SER A 352 33.41 -9.50 -19.46
N ASN A 353 32.97 -10.59 -18.85
CA ASN A 353 32.16 -10.63 -17.64
C ASN A 353 33.02 -11.13 -16.47
N ASN A 354 33.79 -10.23 -15.87
CA ASN A 354 34.86 -10.57 -14.91
C ASN A 354 34.69 -9.95 -13.52
N ASN A 355 33.61 -9.19 -13.30
CA ASN A 355 33.43 -8.36 -12.10
C ASN A 355 32.14 -8.70 -11.33
N TYR A 356 31.58 -9.89 -11.54
CA TYR A 356 30.45 -10.36 -10.77
C TYR A 356 30.92 -11.03 -9.48
N THR A 357 30.18 -10.82 -8.39
CA THR A 357 30.57 -11.28 -7.05
C THR A 357 29.41 -11.96 -6.33
N VAL A 358 29.75 -12.83 -5.39
CA VAL A 358 28.82 -13.35 -4.37
C VAL A 358 29.33 -13.01 -2.98
N ARG A 359 28.44 -12.64 -2.06
CA ARG A 359 28.75 -12.40 -0.64
C ARG A 359 27.62 -12.89 0.26
N SER A 360 27.88 -12.92 1.56
CA SER A 360 26.88 -13.13 2.63
C SER A 360 27.21 -12.25 3.84
N ASP A 361 26.43 -12.37 4.92
CA ASP A 361 26.78 -11.71 6.18
C ASP A 361 28.09 -12.27 6.79
N SER A 362 28.41 -13.53 6.52
CA SER A 362 29.62 -14.22 7.04
C SER A 362 30.77 -14.26 6.04
N ASP A 363 30.51 -14.05 4.76
CA ASP A 363 31.48 -14.18 3.67
C ASP A 363 31.68 -12.85 2.94
N ALA A 364 32.93 -12.39 2.93
CA ALA A 364 33.35 -11.30 2.07
C ALA A 364 33.09 -11.61 0.58
N ALA A 365 32.92 -10.57 -0.22
CA ALA A 365 32.65 -10.68 -1.65
C ALA A 365 33.74 -11.51 -2.36
N LEU A 366 33.31 -12.56 -3.05
CA LEU A 366 34.15 -13.43 -3.86
C LEU A 366 33.82 -13.20 -5.34
N LEU A 367 34.84 -12.89 -6.14
CA LEU A 367 34.71 -12.71 -7.58
C LEU A 367 34.59 -14.07 -8.27
N GLY A 368 33.64 -14.19 -9.20
CA GLY A 368 33.52 -15.39 -10.03
C GLY A 368 34.60 -15.48 -11.13
N PRO A 369 34.71 -16.63 -11.82
CA PRO A 369 35.63 -16.80 -12.93
C PRO A 369 35.27 -15.89 -14.12
N LEU A 370 36.22 -15.64 -15.02
CA LEU A 370 35.98 -14.84 -16.22
C LEU A 370 35.08 -15.63 -17.17
N ALA A 371 33.95 -15.05 -17.56
CA ALA A 371 33.21 -15.47 -18.74
C ALA A 371 33.48 -14.46 -19.87
N ALA A 372 33.92 -14.94 -21.03
CA ALA A 372 34.30 -14.11 -22.16
C ALA A 372 33.59 -14.56 -23.44
N THR A 373 33.09 -13.59 -24.21
CA THR A 373 32.38 -13.83 -25.47
C THR A 373 33.06 -13.06 -26.59
N ALA A 374 33.57 -13.77 -27.60
CA ALA A 374 34.09 -13.16 -28.82
C ALA A 374 32.94 -12.61 -29.66
N VAL A 375 33.05 -11.35 -30.08
CA VAL A 375 32.04 -10.70 -30.91
C VAL A 375 32.29 -11.03 -32.38
N THR A 376 31.27 -11.57 -33.04
CA THR A 376 31.28 -11.91 -34.46
C THR A 376 30.30 -11.04 -35.25
N SER A 377 30.23 -11.24 -36.56
CA SER A 377 29.28 -10.53 -37.44
C SER A 377 28.77 -11.47 -38.53
N ALA A 378 27.44 -11.53 -38.68
CA ALA A 378 26.75 -12.34 -39.69
C ALA A 378 27.08 -13.84 -39.66
N VAL A 379 27.41 -14.39 -38.48
CA VAL A 379 27.61 -15.84 -38.29
C VAL A 379 26.26 -16.52 -37.99
N SER A 380 26.04 -17.68 -38.60
CA SER A 380 24.87 -18.52 -38.29
C SER A 380 25.22 -19.52 -37.18
N TYR A 381 24.52 -19.40 -36.05
CA TYR A 381 24.79 -20.22 -34.87
C TYR A 381 23.82 -21.39 -34.73
N ALA A 382 24.37 -22.60 -34.60
CA ALA A 382 23.69 -23.78 -34.12
C ALA A 382 24.45 -24.26 -32.89
N ASP A 383 23.79 -24.27 -31.74
CA ASP A 383 24.35 -24.57 -30.42
C ASP A 383 24.03 -26.02 -30.09
N LEU A 384 24.95 -26.89 -30.48
CA LEU A 384 24.88 -28.31 -30.23
C LEU A 384 25.27 -28.60 -28.78
N SER A 385 24.80 -29.72 -28.28
CA SER A 385 25.23 -30.24 -26.99
C SER A 385 25.04 -31.74 -26.98
N VAL A 386 25.85 -32.45 -26.20
CA VAL A 386 25.70 -33.89 -26.02
C VAL A 386 25.76 -34.29 -24.56
N THR A 387 24.91 -35.25 -24.19
CA THR A 387 24.91 -35.90 -22.87
C THR A 387 24.97 -37.41 -23.04
N MET A 388 25.56 -38.12 -22.08
CA MET A 388 25.63 -39.58 -22.05
C MET A 388 25.39 -40.09 -20.63
N THR A 389 24.62 -41.17 -20.49
CA THR A 389 24.46 -41.93 -19.25
C THR A 389 24.22 -43.40 -19.54
N ASP A 390 24.60 -44.29 -18.63
CA ASP A 390 24.25 -45.72 -18.64
C ASP A 390 23.51 -46.18 -17.37
N GLY A 391 23.24 -45.24 -16.45
CA GLY A 391 22.56 -45.49 -15.19
C GLY A 391 23.33 -46.38 -14.21
N THR A 392 24.63 -46.62 -14.40
CA THR A 392 25.41 -47.51 -13.53
C THR A 392 26.79 -46.94 -13.17
N ALA A 393 27.25 -47.18 -11.94
CA ALA A 393 28.59 -46.77 -11.51
C ALA A 393 29.57 -47.95 -11.51
N GLY A 394 29.05 -49.16 -11.25
CA GLY A 394 29.82 -50.39 -11.19
C GLY A 394 29.23 -51.47 -12.08
N VAL A 395 30.10 -52.12 -12.83
CA VAL A 395 29.72 -53.12 -13.83
C VAL A 395 30.47 -54.42 -13.57
N ALA A 396 29.77 -55.55 -13.67
CA ALA A 396 30.40 -56.85 -13.58
C ALA A 396 31.07 -57.25 -14.91
N TRP A 397 32.04 -58.15 -14.85
CA TRP A 397 32.60 -58.77 -16.05
C TRP A 397 31.51 -59.47 -16.86
N SER A 398 31.55 -59.32 -18.20
CA SER A 398 30.54 -59.84 -19.12
C SER A 398 29.15 -59.22 -18.98
N GLN A 399 28.97 -58.17 -18.17
CA GLN A 399 27.70 -57.48 -18.05
C GLN A 399 27.40 -56.69 -19.34
N ALA A 400 26.15 -56.71 -19.77
CA ALA A 400 25.65 -55.84 -20.83
C ALA A 400 25.48 -54.41 -20.31
N LEU A 401 25.86 -53.43 -21.12
CA LEU A 401 25.75 -52.01 -20.86
C LEU A 401 24.96 -51.34 -21.97
N THR A 402 24.14 -50.37 -21.58
CA THR A 402 23.34 -49.57 -22.49
C THR A 402 23.59 -48.10 -22.22
N TYR A 403 24.29 -47.43 -23.13
CA TYR A 403 24.48 -45.99 -23.08
C TYR A 403 23.32 -45.28 -23.79
N THR A 404 22.70 -44.34 -23.10
CA THR A 404 21.75 -43.38 -23.66
C THR A 404 22.49 -42.08 -23.94
N ILE A 405 22.64 -41.75 -25.21
CA ILE A 405 23.33 -40.54 -25.67
C ILE A 405 22.29 -39.60 -26.28
N VAL A 406 22.24 -38.35 -25.84
CA VAL A 406 21.31 -37.35 -26.38
C VAL A 406 22.09 -36.17 -26.93
N VAL A 407 21.94 -35.93 -28.24
CA VAL A 407 22.48 -34.76 -28.94
C VAL A 407 21.34 -33.77 -29.19
N SER A 408 21.52 -32.51 -28.84
CA SER A 408 20.47 -31.47 -28.95
C SER A 408 20.98 -30.22 -29.65
N ASN A 409 20.08 -29.43 -30.24
CA ASN A 409 20.40 -28.10 -30.78
C ASN A 409 19.57 -27.02 -30.07
N ALA A 410 20.18 -26.24 -29.18
CA ALA A 410 19.55 -25.10 -28.51
C ALA A 410 19.64 -23.80 -29.34
N GLY A 411 20.41 -23.83 -30.44
CA GLY A 411 20.66 -22.68 -31.27
C GLY A 411 19.46 -22.29 -32.14
N PRO A 412 19.43 -21.05 -32.65
CA PRO A 412 18.33 -20.56 -33.47
C PRO A 412 18.33 -21.15 -34.89
N VAL A 413 19.46 -21.68 -35.36
CA VAL A 413 19.61 -22.23 -36.73
C VAL A 413 19.72 -23.75 -36.68
N THR A 414 19.19 -24.41 -37.71
CA THR A 414 19.31 -25.86 -37.91
C THR A 414 20.77 -26.28 -38.08
N ALA A 415 21.25 -27.19 -37.22
CA ALA A 415 22.51 -27.90 -37.42
C ALA A 415 22.31 -28.96 -38.51
N THR A 416 22.92 -28.78 -39.69
CA THR A 416 22.78 -29.72 -40.82
C THR A 416 24.01 -30.58 -40.94
N ASN A 417 23.83 -31.91 -41.01
CA ASN A 417 24.93 -32.88 -41.08
C ASN A 417 25.98 -32.71 -39.97
N ALA A 418 25.56 -32.36 -38.76
CA ALA A 418 26.43 -32.37 -37.59
C ALA A 418 26.94 -33.80 -37.34
N THR A 419 28.22 -33.97 -37.07
CA THR A 419 28.83 -35.30 -36.89
C THR A 419 28.69 -35.76 -35.45
N VAL A 420 28.42 -37.04 -35.25
CA VAL A 420 28.38 -37.69 -33.94
C VAL A 420 29.38 -38.84 -33.97
N VAL A 421 30.39 -38.77 -33.11
CA VAL A 421 31.51 -39.71 -33.07
C VAL A 421 31.67 -40.30 -31.67
N ASP A 422 31.40 -41.59 -31.55
CA ASP A 422 31.68 -42.44 -30.39
C ASP A 422 32.63 -43.56 -30.84
N THR A 423 33.86 -43.52 -30.32
CA THR A 423 34.85 -44.57 -30.57
C THR A 423 34.91 -45.49 -29.37
N LEU A 424 34.47 -46.74 -29.57
CA LEU A 424 34.33 -47.68 -28.47
C LEU A 424 35.69 -48.03 -27.85
N PRO A 425 35.80 -47.99 -26.51
CA PRO A 425 36.98 -48.45 -25.82
C PRO A 425 37.15 -49.98 -25.96
N ALA A 426 38.38 -50.47 -25.86
CA ALA A 426 38.71 -51.90 -26.04
C ALA A 426 38.03 -52.82 -25.01
N GLN A 427 37.52 -52.26 -23.91
CA GLN A 427 36.78 -52.96 -22.86
C GLN A 427 35.34 -53.28 -23.25
N LEU A 428 34.83 -52.71 -24.35
CA LEU A 428 33.49 -52.97 -24.87
C LEU A 428 33.54 -53.85 -26.13
N THR A 429 32.64 -54.82 -26.20
CA THR A 429 32.47 -55.70 -27.37
C THR A 429 31.00 -55.84 -27.75
N SER A 430 30.74 -56.44 -28.93
CA SER A 430 29.40 -56.75 -29.43
C SER A 430 28.47 -55.55 -29.47
N ALA A 431 29.01 -54.38 -29.79
CA ALA A 431 28.27 -53.14 -29.74
C ALA A 431 27.29 -53.00 -30.91
N THR A 432 26.06 -52.59 -30.58
CA THR A 432 25.00 -52.23 -31.54
C THR A 432 24.32 -50.96 -31.07
N TRP A 433 23.87 -50.12 -31.99
CA TRP A 433 23.22 -48.87 -31.62
C TRP A 433 22.03 -48.56 -32.54
N THR A 434 21.07 -47.81 -31.99
CA THR A 434 19.92 -47.25 -32.72
C THR A 434 19.82 -45.76 -32.48
N CYS A 435 19.33 -44.99 -33.45
CA CYS A 435 19.10 -43.55 -33.34
C CYS A 435 17.64 -43.19 -33.61
N SER A 436 17.06 -42.36 -32.75
CA SER A 436 15.72 -41.79 -32.93
C SER A 436 15.79 -40.28 -32.73
N ALA A 437 15.26 -39.51 -33.67
CA ALA A 437 15.22 -38.05 -33.59
C ALA A 437 13.83 -37.53 -33.19
N ALA A 438 13.79 -36.37 -32.54
CA ALA A 438 12.60 -35.67 -32.11
C ALA A 438 12.62 -34.20 -32.58
N GLY A 439 11.48 -33.50 -32.52
CA GLY A 439 11.41 -32.08 -32.87
C GLY A 439 11.68 -31.77 -34.36
N GLY A 440 11.40 -32.73 -35.25
CA GLY A 440 11.70 -32.59 -36.68
C GLY A 440 13.17 -32.86 -37.05
N GLY A 441 14.00 -33.31 -36.10
CA GLY A 441 15.35 -33.78 -36.38
C GLY A 441 15.38 -35.08 -37.18
N SER A 442 16.56 -35.44 -37.69
CA SER A 442 16.81 -36.71 -38.39
C SER A 442 18.19 -37.27 -38.07
N CYS A 443 18.29 -38.60 -38.06
CA CYS A 443 19.54 -39.34 -37.95
C CYS A 443 20.05 -39.70 -39.35
N GLY A 444 21.35 -39.54 -39.60
CA GLY A 444 21.99 -39.97 -40.86
C GLY A 444 21.92 -41.49 -41.06
N ALA A 445 22.08 -42.25 -39.97
CA ALA A 445 21.78 -43.68 -39.92
C ALA A 445 20.90 -43.99 -38.71
N ALA A 446 19.85 -44.78 -38.91
CA ALA A 446 18.90 -45.16 -37.86
C ALA A 446 19.42 -46.26 -36.92
N SER A 447 20.44 -47.02 -37.35
CA SER A 447 21.08 -48.07 -36.56
C SER A 447 22.44 -48.47 -37.12
N GLY A 448 23.29 -49.10 -36.30
CA GLY A 448 24.58 -49.64 -36.72
C GLY A 448 25.19 -50.61 -35.70
N SER A 449 26.40 -51.07 -36.02
CA SER A 449 27.22 -51.94 -35.15
C SER A 449 28.62 -51.36 -34.97
N GLY A 450 29.24 -51.60 -33.82
CA GLY A 450 30.54 -51.02 -33.47
C GLY A 450 30.42 -49.53 -33.13
N ASN A 451 31.43 -48.75 -33.53
CA ASN A 451 31.51 -47.31 -33.28
C ASN A 451 30.30 -46.55 -33.85
N ILE A 452 29.96 -45.42 -33.22
CA ILE A 452 29.04 -44.43 -33.83
C ILE A 452 29.92 -43.46 -34.62
N ASN A 453 29.71 -43.39 -35.92
CA ASN A 453 30.33 -42.39 -36.79
C ASN A 453 29.31 -42.06 -37.89
N THR A 454 28.37 -41.18 -37.54
CA THR A 454 27.26 -40.79 -38.40
C THR A 454 26.95 -39.31 -38.23
N THR A 455 25.90 -38.83 -38.88
CA THR A 455 25.47 -37.44 -38.79
C THR A 455 24.07 -37.31 -38.20
N VAL A 456 23.73 -36.10 -37.77
CA VAL A 456 22.37 -35.68 -37.42
C VAL A 456 22.04 -34.36 -38.11
N THR A 457 20.77 -34.15 -38.43
CA THR A 457 20.26 -32.82 -38.81
C THR A 457 19.20 -32.42 -37.80
N LEU A 458 19.47 -31.35 -37.03
CA LEU A 458 18.67 -30.93 -35.88
C LEU A 458 18.19 -29.48 -36.06
N PRO A 459 16.89 -29.25 -36.31
CA PRO A 459 16.28 -27.93 -36.20
C PRO A 459 16.46 -27.31 -34.81
N SER A 460 16.16 -26.01 -34.67
CA SER A 460 16.16 -25.33 -33.37
C SER A 460 15.23 -26.05 -32.38
N GLY A 461 15.76 -26.39 -31.20
CA GLY A 461 15.06 -27.13 -30.15
C GLY A 461 14.91 -28.64 -30.40
N ALA A 462 15.43 -29.17 -31.50
CA ALA A 462 15.36 -30.60 -31.83
C ALA A 462 16.49 -31.40 -31.16
N SER A 463 16.32 -32.72 -31.10
CA SER A 463 17.31 -33.64 -30.53
C SER A 463 17.33 -35.00 -31.24
N ALA A 464 18.43 -35.74 -31.06
CA ALA A 464 18.60 -37.13 -31.47
C ALA A 464 19.11 -37.96 -30.30
N THR A 465 18.49 -39.12 -30.07
CA THR A 465 18.84 -40.06 -29.01
C THR A 465 19.42 -41.34 -29.60
N TYR A 466 20.64 -41.67 -29.22
CA TYR A 466 21.27 -42.96 -29.51
C TYR A 466 21.17 -43.88 -28.30
N LEU A 467 20.79 -45.14 -28.56
CA LEU A 467 20.82 -46.22 -27.58
C LEU A 467 21.92 -47.21 -28.00
N LEU A 468 23.07 -47.17 -27.33
CA LEU A 468 24.25 -47.99 -27.62
C LEU A 468 24.33 -49.14 -26.63
N ASN A 469 24.07 -50.36 -27.10
CA ASN A 469 24.17 -51.60 -26.35
C ASN A 469 25.51 -52.26 -26.61
N ALA A 470 26.31 -52.54 -25.58
CA ALA A 470 27.58 -53.24 -25.65
C ALA A 470 27.74 -54.22 -24.47
N SER A 471 28.80 -55.02 -24.45
CA SER A 471 29.13 -55.90 -23.31
C SER A 471 30.56 -55.68 -22.84
N VAL A 472 30.77 -55.73 -21.52
CA VAL A 472 32.10 -55.64 -20.92
C VAL A 472 32.90 -56.90 -21.23
N VAL A 473 34.07 -56.76 -21.86
CA VAL A 473 34.95 -57.88 -22.18
C VAL A 473 35.45 -58.54 -20.90
N SER A 474 35.25 -59.85 -20.74
CA SER A 474 35.73 -60.60 -19.58
C SER A 474 37.26 -60.58 -19.48
N GLY A 475 37.82 -60.23 -18.32
CA GLY A 475 39.24 -60.40 -18.03
C GLY A 475 40.16 -59.47 -18.83
N SER A 476 39.70 -58.29 -19.25
CA SER A 476 40.51 -57.30 -19.99
C SER A 476 41.77 -56.81 -19.24
N GLY A 477 41.92 -57.17 -17.96
CA GLY A 477 43.04 -56.76 -17.10
C GLY A 477 42.93 -55.32 -16.58
N THR A 478 41.93 -54.55 -17.03
CA THR A 478 41.67 -53.18 -16.59
C THR A 478 40.47 -53.13 -15.65
N SER A 479 40.55 -52.34 -14.57
CA SER A 479 39.47 -52.23 -13.58
C SER A 479 38.38 -51.23 -13.97
N ARG A 480 38.40 -50.66 -15.18
CA ARG A 480 37.49 -49.58 -15.62
C ARG A 480 37.19 -49.61 -17.11
N VAL A 481 36.07 -49.01 -17.49
CA VAL A 481 35.67 -48.71 -18.87
C VAL A 481 35.23 -47.25 -18.96
N THR A 482 35.73 -46.51 -19.95
CA THR A 482 35.34 -45.12 -20.22
C THR A 482 34.87 -45.01 -21.66
N ASN A 483 33.59 -44.67 -21.86
CA ASN A 483 33.02 -44.39 -23.17
C ASN A 483 32.95 -42.87 -23.41
N VAL A 484 33.22 -42.43 -24.64
CA VAL A 484 33.30 -41.01 -24.99
C VAL A 484 32.58 -40.76 -26.31
N VAL A 485 31.69 -39.77 -26.31
CA VAL A 485 31.03 -39.27 -27.52
C VAL A 485 31.35 -37.79 -27.72
N ASN A 486 31.51 -37.41 -28.98
CA ASN A 486 31.71 -36.03 -29.42
C ASN A 486 30.63 -35.69 -30.46
N VAL A 487 30.13 -34.47 -30.40
CA VAL A 487 29.35 -33.87 -31.48
C VAL A 487 30.15 -32.70 -32.06
N ALA A 488 30.05 -32.49 -33.37
CA ALA A 488 30.61 -31.30 -34.00
C ALA A 488 29.69 -30.78 -35.10
N ASN A 489 29.72 -29.47 -35.31
CA ASN A 489 28.90 -28.81 -36.31
C ASN A 489 29.23 -29.27 -37.74
N GLY A 490 28.19 -29.35 -38.57
CA GLY A 490 28.32 -29.58 -40.00
C GLY A 490 28.65 -28.30 -40.78
N SER A 491 28.59 -28.38 -42.11
CA SER A 491 28.94 -27.23 -42.96
C SER A 491 27.93 -26.08 -42.85
N GLY A 492 28.41 -24.85 -42.61
CA GLY A 492 27.62 -23.62 -42.75
C GLY A 492 27.08 -23.03 -41.44
N THR A 493 27.35 -23.66 -40.30
CA THR A 493 27.03 -23.12 -38.97
C THR A 493 28.26 -23.17 -38.07
N THR A 494 28.27 -22.31 -37.05
CA THR A 494 29.27 -22.31 -35.98
C THR A 494 28.60 -22.64 -34.65
N ASP A 495 29.31 -23.37 -33.79
CA ASP A 495 28.83 -23.62 -32.44
C ASP A 495 29.28 -22.47 -31.54
N PRO A 496 28.36 -21.70 -30.93
CA PRO A 496 28.74 -20.62 -30.05
C PRO A 496 29.25 -21.09 -28.69
N ASP A 497 29.07 -22.36 -28.30
CA ASP A 497 29.52 -22.93 -27.02
C ASP A 497 30.07 -24.34 -27.18
N THR A 498 31.36 -24.47 -27.49
CA THR A 498 32.00 -25.79 -27.65
C THR A 498 32.22 -26.56 -26.35
N THR A 499 31.85 -26.01 -25.19
CA THR A 499 32.12 -26.65 -23.89
C THR A 499 31.18 -27.80 -23.57
N ASN A 500 30.05 -27.90 -24.29
CA ASN A 500 28.99 -28.90 -24.13
C ASN A 500 28.97 -29.95 -25.28
N ASP A 501 29.93 -29.90 -26.20
CA ASP A 501 30.03 -30.73 -27.42
C ASP A 501 30.62 -32.14 -27.18
N ARG A 502 30.91 -32.47 -25.93
CA ARG A 502 31.51 -33.76 -25.56
C ARG A 502 30.86 -34.33 -24.31
N ALA A 503 30.64 -35.64 -24.28
CA ALA A 503 30.17 -36.38 -23.11
C ALA A 503 31.01 -37.66 -22.89
N ALA A 504 31.23 -38.03 -21.64
CA ALA A 504 31.96 -39.24 -21.26
C ALA A 504 31.32 -39.90 -20.03
N VAL A 505 31.30 -41.23 -20.01
CA VAL A 505 30.84 -42.03 -18.86
C VAL A 505 31.93 -43.03 -18.51
N THR A 506 32.25 -43.14 -17.22
CA THR A 506 33.24 -44.08 -16.70
C THR A 506 32.62 -44.99 -15.65
N ASN A 507 32.80 -46.30 -15.80
CA ASN A 507 32.36 -47.30 -14.83
C ASN A 507 33.55 -48.09 -14.30
N ASP A 508 33.47 -48.44 -13.02
CA ASP A 508 34.39 -49.40 -12.42
C ASP A 508 33.94 -50.82 -12.76
N ILE A 509 34.89 -51.70 -13.10
CA ILE A 509 34.65 -53.10 -13.43
C ILE A 509 35.08 -53.98 -12.27
N GLY A 510 34.18 -54.81 -11.76
CA GLY A 510 34.51 -55.75 -10.69
C GLY A 510 33.30 -56.49 -10.12
N THR A 511 33.44 -57.01 -8.91
CA THR A 511 32.30 -57.55 -8.15
C THR A 511 31.40 -56.40 -7.72
N VAL A 512 30.11 -56.45 -8.05
CA VAL A 512 29.17 -55.36 -7.76
C VAL A 512 28.24 -55.69 -6.58
N VAL A 513 27.86 -54.64 -5.84
CA VAL A 513 26.88 -54.67 -4.74
C VAL A 513 25.87 -53.55 -4.93
N ALA A 514 24.64 -53.78 -4.50
CA ALA A 514 23.58 -52.78 -4.57
C ALA A 514 23.66 -51.82 -3.37
N VAL A 515 23.78 -50.52 -3.65
CA VAL A 515 23.58 -49.48 -2.64
C VAL A 515 22.20 -48.88 -2.84
N THR A 516 21.42 -48.83 -1.78
CA THR A 516 20.09 -48.20 -1.77
C THR A 516 20.15 -46.95 -0.92
N VAL A 517 19.79 -45.81 -1.48
CA VAL A 517 19.52 -44.60 -0.72
C VAL A 517 18.03 -44.52 -0.43
N GLN A 518 17.68 -44.17 0.80
CA GLN A 518 16.31 -43.88 1.24
C GLN A 518 16.24 -42.47 1.84
N LYS A 519 15.06 -41.85 1.81
CA LYS A 519 14.76 -40.64 2.58
C LYS A 519 13.95 -40.98 3.81
N ASP A 520 14.34 -40.45 4.96
CA ASP A 520 13.61 -40.59 6.21
C ASP A 520 12.26 -39.86 6.10
N SER A 521 11.18 -40.64 6.01
CA SER A 521 9.81 -40.13 5.90
C SER A 521 9.35 -39.34 7.13
N THR A 522 10.05 -39.44 8.26
CA THR A 522 9.73 -38.71 9.51
C THR A 522 10.32 -37.30 9.56
N GLY A 523 11.28 -36.99 8.68
CA GLY A 523 11.95 -35.69 8.67
C GLY A 523 11.08 -34.55 8.12
N GLY A 524 10.21 -34.86 7.14
CA GLY A 524 9.27 -33.92 6.53
C GLY A 524 9.90 -32.85 5.61
N GLY A 525 11.23 -32.73 5.57
CA GLY A 525 11.93 -31.84 4.64
C GLY A 525 12.15 -32.52 3.28
N LEU A 526 12.37 -31.71 2.25
CA LEU A 526 12.70 -32.14 0.90
C LEU A 526 14.18 -31.98 0.61
N GLY A 527 14.69 -32.86 -0.24
CA GLY A 527 16.08 -32.82 -0.66
C GLY A 527 16.37 -33.83 -1.74
N THR A 528 17.56 -33.72 -2.29
CA THR A 528 18.11 -34.63 -3.28
C THR A 528 19.25 -35.41 -2.65
N VAL A 529 19.45 -36.66 -3.09
CA VAL A 529 20.67 -37.40 -2.78
C VAL A 529 21.26 -37.92 -4.07
N VAL A 530 22.52 -37.59 -4.29
CA VAL A 530 23.29 -38.02 -5.46
C VAL A 530 24.52 -38.82 -5.03
N SER A 531 25.03 -39.69 -5.91
CA SER A 531 26.27 -40.42 -5.68
C SER A 531 27.44 -39.90 -6.51
N SER A 532 28.65 -40.10 -6.02
CA SER A 532 29.89 -40.08 -6.80
C SER A 532 30.66 -41.39 -6.54
N PRO A 533 30.93 -42.23 -7.57
CA PRO A 533 30.56 -42.06 -8.98
C PRO A 533 29.04 -41.93 -9.22
N ALA A 534 28.66 -41.20 -10.26
CA ALA A 534 27.26 -40.88 -10.55
C ALA A 534 26.47 -42.12 -11.00
N ALA A 535 25.48 -42.54 -10.19
CA ALA A 535 24.54 -43.61 -10.53
C ALA A 535 23.25 -43.55 -9.70
N ILE A 536 23.32 -43.05 -8.47
CA ILE A 536 22.14 -42.71 -7.66
C ILE A 536 21.82 -41.24 -7.88
N ASN A 537 20.60 -40.96 -8.33
CA ASN A 537 20.02 -39.61 -8.34
C ASN A 537 18.59 -39.69 -7.78
N CYS A 538 18.46 -39.48 -6.47
CA CYS A 538 17.18 -39.47 -5.77
C CYS A 538 16.72 -38.02 -5.57
N GLY A 539 16.09 -37.43 -6.59
CA GLY A 539 15.55 -36.06 -6.60
C GLY A 539 14.50 -35.77 -5.51
N SER A 540 13.99 -34.54 -5.39
CA SER A 540 13.15 -34.11 -4.25
C SER A 540 11.93 -35.00 -3.95
N ALA A 541 11.25 -35.51 -4.98
CA ALA A 541 10.10 -36.40 -4.84
C ALA A 541 10.46 -37.89 -4.62
N CYS A 542 11.72 -38.28 -4.84
CA CYS A 542 12.15 -39.67 -4.70
C CYS A 542 12.21 -40.09 -3.22
N THR A 543 11.57 -41.20 -2.87
CA THR A 543 11.64 -41.82 -1.53
C THR A 543 12.82 -42.78 -1.40
N SER A 544 13.20 -43.44 -2.49
CA SER A 544 14.34 -44.37 -2.53
C SER A 544 14.89 -44.53 -3.94
N ALA A 545 16.20 -44.71 -4.06
CA ALA A 545 16.87 -45.05 -5.32
C ALA A 545 17.99 -46.07 -5.06
N SER A 546 18.28 -46.94 -6.02
CA SER A 546 19.36 -47.92 -5.89
C SER A 546 20.18 -48.02 -7.17
N ALA A 547 21.48 -48.25 -7.01
CA ALA A 547 22.40 -48.53 -8.09
C ALA A 547 23.50 -49.52 -7.65
N ASN A 548 24.19 -50.09 -8.64
CA ASN A 548 25.28 -51.03 -8.41
C ASN A 548 26.63 -50.32 -8.39
N PHE A 549 27.47 -50.70 -7.43
CA PHE A 549 28.83 -50.18 -7.24
C PHE A 549 29.81 -51.34 -7.06
N VAL A 550 31.07 -51.16 -7.47
CA VAL A 550 32.11 -52.17 -7.26
C VAL A 550 32.50 -52.24 -5.79
N THR A 551 32.63 -53.45 -5.26
CA THR A 551 32.95 -53.70 -3.85
C THR A 551 34.28 -53.07 -3.44
N GLY A 552 34.32 -52.39 -2.30
CA GLY A 552 35.54 -51.81 -1.73
C GLY A 552 35.97 -50.46 -2.34
N ASN A 553 35.38 -50.05 -3.47
CA ASN A 553 35.61 -48.71 -4.02
C ASN A 553 34.96 -47.65 -3.13
N LEU A 554 35.56 -46.46 -3.10
CA LEU A 554 34.98 -45.32 -2.38
C LEU A 554 33.74 -44.81 -3.11
N LEU A 555 32.64 -44.71 -2.38
CA LEU A 555 31.37 -44.14 -2.80
C LEU A 555 31.06 -42.93 -1.92
N SER A 556 30.87 -41.77 -2.52
CA SER A 556 30.40 -40.57 -1.85
C SER A 556 28.91 -40.35 -2.12
N LEU A 557 28.13 -40.08 -1.08
CA LEU A 557 26.70 -39.75 -1.16
C LEU A 557 26.50 -38.33 -0.65
N THR A 558 26.05 -37.44 -1.52
CA THR A 558 25.82 -36.03 -1.18
C THR A 558 24.32 -35.79 -1.04
N ALA A 559 23.90 -35.29 0.12
CA ALA A 559 22.53 -34.87 0.36
C ALA A 559 22.41 -33.35 0.22
N THR A 560 21.57 -32.88 -0.69
CA THR A 560 21.31 -31.44 -0.86
C THR A 560 19.86 -31.14 -0.53
N ALA A 561 19.61 -30.39 0.54
CA ALA A 561 18.27 -29.95 0.88
C ALA A 561 17.74 -28.96 -0.16
N VAL A 562 16.43 -28.98 -0.41
CA VAL A 562 15.77 -27.91 -1.18
C VAL A 562 15.97 -26.57 -0.42
N PRO A 563 16.11 -25.42 -1.10
CA PRO A 563 16.13 -24.12 -0.43
C PRO A 563 15.00 -24.00 0.58
N GLY A 564 15.29 -23.57 1.82
CA GLY A 564 14.30 -23.51 2.90
C GLY A 564 14.14 -24.79 3.74
N ASP A 565 14.74 -25.92 3.36
CA ASP A 565 14.85 -27.11 4.22
C ASP A 565 16.27 -27.24 4.77
N SER A 566 16.60 -28.33 5.47
CA SER A 566 17.98 -28.61 5.87
C SER A 566 18.24 -30.11 5.91
N PHE A 567 19.45 -30.51 5.54
CA PHE A 567 19.93 -31.86 5.76
C PHE A 567 20.26 -32.00 7.26
N SER A 568 19.66 -32.99 7.91
CA SER A 568 19.81 -33.21 9.35
C SER A 568 20.87 -34.26 9.65
N SER A 569 20.76 -35.46 9.06
CA SER A 569 21.69 -36.56 9.35
C SER A 569 21.57 -37.74 8.37
N TRP A 570 22.61 -38.57 8.37
CA TRP A 570 22.65 -39.90 7.77
C TRP A 570 22.39 -40.99 8.81
N SER A 571 21.77 -42.10 8.39
CA SER A 571 21.67 -43.37 9.13
C SER A 571 21.80 -44.59 8.20
N GLY A 572 21.94 -45.80 8.76
CA GLY A 572 22.16 -47.02 8.00
C GLY A 572 23.65 -47.27 7.71
N GLY A 573 24.02 -47.41 6.44
CA GLY A 573 25.41 -47.59 6.00
C GLY A 573 26.33 -46.37 6.26
N CYS A 574 25.73 -45.23 6.60
CA CYS A 574 26.36 -44.00 7.02
C CYS A 574 25.76 -43.54 8.35
N THR A 575 26.52 -42.81 9.18
CA THR A 575 25.96 -42.23 10.42
C THR A 575 26.50 -40.83 10.68
N GLY A 576 25.65 -39.95 11.21
CA GLY A 576 26.04 -38.61 11.66
C GLY A 576 25.67 -37.51 10.66
N THR A 577 26.26 -36.32 10.81
CA THR A 577 25.91 -35.13 10.03
C THR A 577 26.91 -34.80 8.92
N THR A 578 28.00 -35.57 8.82
CA THR A 578 29.03 -35.37 7.78
C THR A 578 28.42 -35.59 6.40
N ASN A 579 28.51 -34.58 5.55
CA ASN A 579 27.96 -34.58 4.21
C ASN A 579 29.00 -33.94 3.27
N PRO A 580 29.47 -34.62 2.21
CA PRO A 580 29.04 -35.95 1.74
C PRO A 580 29.31 -37.11 2.73
N CYS A 581 28.47 -38.15 2.70
CA CYS A 581 28.80 -39.42 3.36
C CYS A 581 29.67 -40.28 2.45
N ASN A 582 30.83 -40.73 2.96
CA ASN A 582 31.73 -41.62 2.24
C ASN A 582 31.68 -43.04 2.81
N ILE A 583 31.44 -44.03 1.95
CA ILE A 583 31.41 -45.47 2.29
C ILE A 583 32.20 -46.29 1.26
N SER A 584 32.67 -47.47 1.66
CA SER A 584 33.22 -48.48 0.75
C SER A 584 32.37 -49.74 0.86
N PRO A 585 31.33 -49.90 0.03
CA PRO A 585 30.34 -50.95 0.20
C PRO A 585 30.99 -52.32 -0.06
N ALA A 586 30.90 -53.23 0.91
CA ALA A 586 31.37 -54.61 0.78
C ALA A 586 30.24 -55.61 0.55
N SER A 587 29.00 -55.19 0.79
CA SER A 587 27.76 -55.95 0.60
C SER A 587 26.60 -55.00 0.31
N ASN A 588 25.41 -55.52 0.00
CA ASN A 588 24.24 -54.68 -0.22
C ASN A 588 23.97 -53.79 0.99
N THR A 589 23.92 -52.47 0.78
CA THR A 589 23.91 -51.48 1.85
C THR A 589 22.76 -50.50 1.64
N THR A 590 22.05 -50.16 2.71
CA THR A 590 21.04 -49.09 2.69
C THR A 590 21.54 -47.88 3.48
N VAL A 591 21.47 -46.69 2.89
CA VAL A 591 21.82 -45.42 3.52
C VAL A 591 20.60 -44.51 3.51
N THR A 592 20.26 -43.94 4.67
CA THR A 592 19.07 -43.10 4.82
C THR A 592 19.47 -41.66 5.11
N ALA A 593 19.01 -40.73 4.27
CA ALA A 593 19.16 -39.28 4.46
C ALA A 593 17.92 -38.71 5.16
N ARG A 594 18.13 -37.90 6.21
CA ARG A 594 17.06 -37.17 6.89
C ARG A 594 17.12 -35.69 6.52
N PHE A 595 16.02 -35.16 5.99
CA PHE A 595 15.82 -33.74 5.75
C PHE A 595 14.74 -33.21 6.68
N ILE A 596 14.94 -32.01 7.26
CA ILE A 596 13.97 -31.34 8.12
C ILE A 596 13.62 -29.97 7.53
N PRO A 597 12.34 -29.56 7.55
CA PRO A 597 11.95 -28.25 7.02
C PRO A 597 12.37 -27.12 7.96
N GLN A 598 12.79 -25.98 7.42
CA GLN A 598 13.02 -24.80 8.26
C GLN A 598 11.69 -24.17 8.66
N SER A 599 11.72 -23.45 9.78
CA SER A 599 10.59 -22.66 10.26
C SER A 599 10.78 -21.19 9.94
N PHE A 600 9.81 -20.57 9.28
CA PHE A 600 9.76 -19.15 8.99
C PHE A 600 8.84 -18.40 9.94
N THR A 601 9.23 -17.17 10.27
CA THR A 601 8.45 -16.28 11.14
C THR A 601 7.59 -15.36 10.29
N ILE A 602 6.29 -15.31 10.59
CA ILE A 602 5.35 -14.35 10.03
C ILE A 602 5.08 -13.28 11.09
N THR A 603 5.55 -12.07 10.82
CA THR A 603 5.37 -10.91 11.70
C THR A 603 4.15 -10.14 11.24
N ALA A 604 3.04 -10.28 11.95
CA ALA A 604 1.79 -9.57 11.66
C ALA A 604 1.66 -8.34 12.57
N SER A 605 1.30 -7.19 12.01
CA SER A 605 1.13 -5.96 12.78
C SER A 605 -0.03 -5.10 12.26
N ALA A 606 -0.65 -4.35 13.17
CA ALA A 606 -1.69 -3.37 12.88
C ALA A 606 -1.61 -2.21 13.87
N PRO A 607 -2.08 -0.99 13.50
CA PRO A 607 -2.21 0.11 14.43
C PRO A 607 -3.08 -0.26 15.65
N ALA A 608 -2.58 0.04 16.84
CA ALA A 608 -3.26 -0.27 18.09
C ALA A 608 -4.65 0.41 18.15
N GLY A 609 -5.66 -0.36 18.54
CA GLY A 609 -7.03 0.15 18.77
C GLY A 609 -7.96 0.13 17.54
N ASN A 610 -7.43 -0.01 16.32
CA ASN A 610 -8.25 0.03 15.09
C ASN A 610 -8.59 -1.36 14.53
N GLY A 611 -7.92 -2.41 15.00
CA GLY A 611 -8.11 -3.79 14.58
C GLY A 611 -6.91 -4.65 14.96
N ASN A 612 -6.98 -5.93 14.60
CA ASN A 612 -5.89 -6.88 14.79
C ASN A 612 -5.71 -7.72 13.52
N ILE A 613 -4.48 -8.19 13.29
CA ILE A 613 -4.16 -9.24 12.34
C ILE A 613 -3.33 -10.30 13.04
N SER A 614 -3.72 -11.56 12.89
CA SER A 614 -2.99 -12.69 13.45
C SER A 614 -2.73 -13.71 12.36
N CYS A 615 -1.47 -14.07 12.15
CA CYS A 615 -1.07 -15.08 11.19
C CYS A 615 -0.57 -16.33 11.90
N THR A 616 -0.76 -17.50 11.30
CA THR A 616 -0.11 -18.73 11.77
C THR A 616 1.40 -18.54 11.70
N SER A 617 2.10 -18.71 12.83
CA SER A 617 3.54 -18.49 12.96
C SER A 617 4.08 -19.27 14.17
N PRO A 618 5.27 -19.91 14.09
CA PRO A 618 6.06 -20.09 12.88
C PRO A 618 5.40 -21.08 11.91
N VAL A 619 5.76 -21.01 10.63
CA VAL A 619 5.31 -21.94 9.58
C VAL A 619 6.49 -22.68 8.99
N LEU A 620 6.32 -23.97 8.71
CA LEU A 620 7.36 -24.75 8.05
C LEU A 620 7.44 -24.39 6.57
N HIS A 621 8.62 -24.56 5.98
CA HIS A 621 8.85 -24.35 4.56
C HIS A 621 7.80 -25.07 3.68
N ASN A 622 7.35 -24.40 2.63
CA ASN A 622 6.29 -24.83 1.71
C ASN A 622 4.90 -25.02 2.32
N GLN A 623 4.71 -24.78 3.62
CA GLN A 623 3.38 -24.67 4.19
C GLN A 623 2.78 -23.28 3.96
N SER A 624 1.47 -23.16 4.18
CA SER A 624 0.78 -21.88 4.07
C SER A 624 0.60 -21.24 5.45
N SER A 625 0.77 -19.93 5.54
CA SER A 625 0.32 -19.15 6.70
C SER A 625 -1.04 -18.56 6.42
N ALA A 626 -2.01 -18.84 7.30
CA ALA A 626 -3.31 -18.19 7.27
C ALA A 626 -3.28 -16.98 8.21
N CYS A 627 -3.53 -15.80 7.66
CA CYS A 627 -3.72 -14.55 8.37
C CYS A 627 -5.22 -14.28 8.53
N THR A 628 -5.66 -14.14 9.78
CA THR A 628 -7.01 -13.72 10.14
C THR A 628 -7.00 -12.24 10.47
N ILE A 629 -7.87 -11.49 9.81
CA ILE A 629 -8.01 -10.05 9.94
C ILE A 629 -9.26 -9.79 10.78
N SER A 630 -9.12 -9.04 11.87
CA SER A 630 -10.20 -8.74 12.79
C SER A 630 -10.27 -7.23 13.00
N PRO A 631 -11.04 -6.51 12.17
CA PRO A 631 -11.29 -5.08 12.38
C PRO A 631 -11.94 -4.84 13.76
N ALA A 632 -11.59 -3.74 14.42
CA ALA A 632 -12.32 -3.31 15.61
C ALA A 632 -13.73 -2.85 15.21
N ALA A 633 -14.65 -2.78 16.18
CA ALA A 633 -16.00 -2.28 15.93
C ALA A 633 -15.96 -0.87 15.30
N GLY A 634 -16.65 -0.68 14.17
CA GLY A 634 -16.64 0.57 13.41
C GLY A 634 -15.42 0.77 12.49
N TYR A 635 -14.58 -0.24 12.30
CA TYR A 635 -13.44 -0.19 11.38
C TYR A 635 -13.57 -1.26 10.29
N LYS A 636 -12.95 -1.01 9.14
CA LYS A 636 -12.73 -2.00 8.10
C LYS A 636 -11.30 -1.95 7.58
N LEU A 637 -10.84 -3.05 6.99
CA LEU A 637 -9.52 -3.12 6.36
C LEU A 637 -9.46 -2.09 5.22
N SER A 638 -8.46 -1.21 5.27
CA SER A 638 -8.20 -0.24 4.20
C SER A 638 -7.05 -0.67 3.31
N GLN A 639 -6.03 -1.31 3.90
CA GLN A 639 -4.87 -1.80 3.19
C GLN A 639 -4.26 -3.00 3.92
N LEU A 640 -3.72 -3.94 3.16
CA LEU A 640 -2.89 -5.02 3.65
C LEU A 640 -1.63 -5.07 2.79
N THR A 641 -0.46 -5.04 3.42
CA THR A 641 0.81 -5.28 2.72
C THR A 641 1.48 -6.54 3.22
N ASP A 642 2.16 -7.24 2.31
CA ASP A 642 3.05 -8.36 2.59
C ASP A 642 4.43 -8.03 2.04
N ASN A 643 5.43 -7.92 2.91
CA ASN A 643 6.79 -7.48 2.58
C ASN A 643 6.81 -6.16 1.78
N GLY A 644 5.87 -5.26 2.09
CA GLY A 644 5.70 -3.95 1.43
C GLY A 644 4.88 -3.97 0.14
N SER A 645 4.52 -5.12 -0.41
CA SER A 645 3.65 -5.23 -1.58
C SER A 645 2.17 -5.18 -1.17
N ASP A 646 1.34 -4.42 -1.88
CA ASP A 646 -0.10 -4.34 -1.60
C ASP A 646 -0.80 -5.64 -2.04
N VAL A 647 -1.39 -6.34 -1.06
CA VAL A 647 -2.12 -7.61 -1.24
C VAL A 647 -3.58 -7.49 -0.84
N THR A 648 -4.09 -6.27 -0.68
CA THR A 648 -5.47 -6.01 -0.19
C THR A 648 -6.52 -6.71 -1.04
N GLY A 649 -6.32 -6.76 -2.37
CA GLY A 649 -7.23 -7.43 -3.31
C GLY A 649 -7.26 -8.96 -3.21
N LEU A 650 -6.31 -9.57 -2.48
CA LEU A 650 -6.24 -11.02 -2.26
C LEU A 650 -6.96 -11.45 -0.97
N VAL A 651 -7.50 -10.50 -0.20
CA VAL A 651 -8.24 -10.79 1.03
C VAL A 651 -9.62 -11.34 0.70
N VAL A 652 -9.91 -12.54 1.17
CA VAL A 652 -11.22 -13.18 1.00
C VAL A 652 -11.79 -13.49 2.37
N SER A 653 -13.00 -12.99 2.65
CA SER A 653 -13.69 -13.23 3.93
C SER A 653 -12.85 -12.89 5.17
N ASN A 654 -12.17 -11.73 5.17
CA ASN A 654 -11.24 -11.30 6.23
C ASN A 654 -10.07 -12.26 6.47
N SER A 655 -9.70 -13.06 5.47
CA SER A 655 -8.52 -13.91 5.51
C SER A 655 -7.58 -13.61 4.36
N TYR A 656 -6.29 -13.63 4.64
CA TYR A 656 -5.21 -13.59 3.67
C TYR A 656 -4.36 -14.84 3.87
N THR A 657 -4.04 -15.56 2.79
CA THR A 657 -3.20 -16.76 2.85
C THR A 657 -1.89 -16.50 2.13
N ILE A 658 -0.78 -16.66 2.85
CA ILE A 658 0.55 -16.72 2.26
C ILE A 658 0.80 -18.19 1.92
N SER A 659 0.74 -18.54 0.64
CA SER A 659 0.98 -19.91 0.18
C SER A 659 2.46 -20.18 -0.01
N ALA A 660 2.88 -21.43 0.25
CA ALA A 660 4.25 -21.91 0.02
C ALA A 660 5.33 -20.99 0.61
N VAL A 661 5.27 -20.77 1.93
CA VAL A 661 6.19 -19.87 2.63
C VAL A 661 7.63 -20.39 2.51
N ALA A 662 8.50 -19.55 1.96
CA ALA A 662 9.93 -19.85 1.73
C ALA A 662 10.89 -18.81 2.35
N ALA A 663 10.36 -17.80 3.03
CA ALA A 663 11.12 -16.78 3.75
C ALA A 663 10.28 -16.22 4.91
N ASN A 664 10.88 -15.38 5.75
CA ASN A 664 10.11 -14.62 6.73
C ASN A 664 9.22 -13.59 6.03
N HIS A 665 8.06 -13.29 6.61
CA HIS A 665 7.14 -12.27 6.09
C HIS A 665 6.85 -11.20 7.14
N THR A 666 6.68 -9.97 6.67
CA THR A 666 6.13 -8.85 7.45
C THR A 666 4.79 -8.44 6.84
N VAL A 667 3.70 -8.75 7.54
CA VAL A 667 2.34 -8.45 7.12
C VAL A 667 1.80 -7.29 7.93
N VAL A 668 1.43 -6.20 7.26
CA VAL A 668 0.95 -4.99 7.92
C VAL A 668 -0.47 -4.69 7.46
N ALA A 669 -1.41 -4.70 8.39
CA ALA A 669 -2.81 -4.32 8.14
C ALA A 669 -3.06 -2.89 8.61
N ALA A 670 -3.65 -2.08 7.72
CA ALA A 670 -4.18 -0.77 8.05
C ALA A 670 -5.71 -0.80 8.07
N PHE A 671 -6.29 -0.10 9.03
CA PHE A 671 -7.73 -0.03 9.23
C PHE A 671 -8.17 1.43 9.24
N LEU A 672 -9.27 1.71 8.55
CA LEU A 672 -9.97 2.99 8.58
C LEU A 672 -11.38 2.79 9.12
N LYS A 673 -11.96 3.85 9.66
CA LYS A 673 -13.33 3.83 10.15
C LYS A 673 -14.30 3.54 9.01
N ASP A 674 -15.24 2.63 9.27
CA ASP A 674 -16.28 2.25 8.34
C ASP A 674 -17.43 3.26 8.35
N TYR A 675 -18.30 3.17 7.35
CA TYR A 675 -19.43 4.06 7.21
C TYR A 675 -20.33 4.01 8.46
N GLY A 676 -20.73 5.18 8.94
CA GLY A 676 -21.58 5.33 10.11
C GLY A 676 -20.83 5.48 11.43
N THR A 677 -19.50 5.38 11.41
CA THR A 677 -18.65 5.57 12.60
C THR A 677 -18.31 7.04 12.81
N ALA A 678 -18.29 7.51 14.06
CA ALA A 678 -17.95 8.91 14.38
C ALA A 678 -16.51 9.26 13.96
N CYS A 679 -16.31 10.45 13.39
CA CYS A 679 -15.02 10.92 12.86
C CYS A 679 -14.75 12.38 13.21
N GLY A 680 -13.44 12.72 13.32
CA GLY A 680 -12.98 14.10 13.44
C GLY A 680 -12.50 14.69 12.12
N ALA A 681 -11.90 13.86 11.25
CA ALA A 681 -11.40 14.25 9.93
C ALA A 681 -11.66 13.18 8.87
N GLY A 682 -11.67 13.60 7.59
CA GLY A 682 -11.87 12.71 6.45
C GLY A 682 -10.86 11.57 6.36
N SER A 683 -9.58 11.83 6.71
CA SER A 683 -8.51 10.83 6.71
C SER A 683 -8.73 9.64 7.65
N GLU A 684 -9.66 9.74 8.58
CA GLU A 684 -10.04 8.62 9.46
C GLU A 684 -11.00 7.64 8.78
N CYS A 685 -11.67 8.06 7.71
CA CYS A 685 -12.77 7.35 7.07
C CYS A 685 -12.31 6.63 5.81
N ALA A 686 -12.85 5.44 5.56
CA ALA A 686 -12.48 4.63 4.40
C ALA A 686 -12.76 5.29 3.03
N ALA A 687 -13.74 6.20 2.93
CA ALA A 687 -14.01 6.99 1.71
C ALA A 687 -13.41 8.40 1.76
N ALA A 688 -12.56 8.69 2.74
CA ALA A 688 -12.01 10.02 3.00
C ALA A 688 -13.06 11.12 3.32
N ASN A 689 -14.33 10.77 3.55
CA ASN A 689 -15.41 11.72 3.83
C ASN A 689 -15.85 11.63 5.29
N CYS A 690 -15.56 12.67 6.07
CA CYS A 690 -16.14 12.87 7.40
C CYS A 690 -17.17 14.00 7.30
N VAL A 691 -18.45 13.64 7.38
CA VAL A 691 -19.58 14.54 7.10
C VAL A 691 -20.53 14.44 8.28
N ASP A 692 -20.93 15.60 8.83
CA ASP A 692 -21.84 15.66 9.98
C ASP A 692 -21.31 14.86 11.21
N GLY A 693 -19.98 14.78 11.36
CA GLY A 693 -19.32 14.04 12.43
C GLY A 693 -19.28 12.52 12.25
N VAL A 694 -19.69 12.01 11.07
CA VAL A 694 -19.80 10.58 10.77
C VAL A 694 -19.08 10.24 9.46
N CYS A 695 -18.42 9.08 9.41
CA CYS A 695 -17.78 8.58 8.20
C CYS A 695 -18.82 8.25 7.15
N CYS A 696 -18.73 8.92 6.01
CA CYS A 696 -19.75 8.89 4.98
C CYS A 696 -19.28 8.16 3.72
N ASN A 697 -20.21 7.53 3.01
CA ASN A 697 -19.93 6.92 1.71
C ASN A 697 -19.58 7.97 0.61
N SER A 698 -19.94 9.24 0.80
CA SER A 698 -19.64 10.36 -0.11
C SER A 698 -19.64 11.71 0.63
N ALA A 699 -19.33 12.81 -0.05
CA ALA A 699 -19.10 14.11 0.57
C ALA A 699 -20.36 14.90 0.99
N CYS A 700 -21.57 14.51 0.59
CA CYS A 700 -22.83 15.23 0.84
C CYS A 700 -22.79 16.75 0.64
N GLY A 701 -22.55 17.18 -0.60
CA GLY A 701 -22.42 18.60 -0.95
C GLY A 701 -23.73 19.40 -0.99
N GLY A 702 -24.90 18.75 -0.93
CA GLY A 702 -26.19 19.43 -0.98
C GLY A 702 -26.60 20.11 0.33
N GLN A 703 -27.35 21.22 0.24
CA GLN A 703 -27.89 21.95 1.40
C GLN A 703 -28.74 21.07 2.34
N CYS A 704 -29.47 20.12 1.76
CA CYS A 704 -30.36 19.20 2.45
C CYS A 704 -29.88 17.75 2.40
N GLN A 705 -28.58 17.54 2.17
CA GLN A 705 -27.97 16.23 2.34
C GLN A 705 -27.32 16.12 3.71
N ALA A 706 -27.35 14.94 4.30
CA ALA A 706 -26.68 14.68 5.56
C ALA A 706 -26.24 13.22 5.63
N CYS A 707 -25.26 12.94 6.51
CA CYS A 707 -24.74 11.59 6.72
C CYS A 707 -25.02 11.00 8.10
N ASP A 708 -25.60 11.80 8.99
CA ASP A 708 -26.04 11.46 10.33
C ASP A 708 -27.57 11.24 10.41
N VAL A 709 -28.25 11.08 9.27
CA VAL A 709 -29.70 10.83 9.21
C VAL A 709 -30.02 9.50 9.89
N ALA A 710 -30.89 9.53 10.89
CA ALA A 710 -31.32 8.34 11.62
C ALA A 710 -31.89 7.27 10.68
N GLY A 711 -31.39 6.03 10.78
CA GLY A 711 -31.76 4.93 9.88
C GLY A 711 -30.97 4.89 8.56
N SER A 712 -30.12 5.86 8.26
CA SER A 712 -29.22 5.89 7.09
C SER A 712 -27.82 6.41 7.43
N VAL A 713 -27.43 6.33 8.71
CA VAL A 713 -26.15 6.83 9.24
C VAL A 713 -24.98 6.22 8.46
N GLY A 714 -24.07 7.07 7.96
CA GLY A 714 -22.95 6.66 7.10
C GLY A 714 -23.25 6.64 5.60
N THR A 715 -24.52 6.80 5.22
CA THR A 715 -24.94 6.94 3.82
C THR A 715 -25.43 8.36 3.58
N CYS A 716 -24.85 9.01 2.57
CA CYS A 716 -25.30 10.33 2.18
C CYS A 716 -26.73 10.29 1.63
N THR A 717 -27.67 10.92 2.35
CA THR A 717 -29.10 10.90 2.03
C THR A 717 -29.72 12.28 2.19
N ASN A 718 -30.90 12.49 1.62
CA ASN A 718 -31.63 13.74 1.77
C ASN A 718 -32.32 13.78 3.14
N ALA A 719 -32.03 14.81 3.92
CA ALA A 719 -32.57 15.01 5.26
C ALA A 719 -33.98 15.63 5.23
N THR A 720 -34.72 15.46 6.32
CA THR A 720 -36.01 16.14 6.58
C THR A 720 -35.85 17.11 7.75
N GLY A 721 -36.47 18.30 7.67
CA GLY A 721 -36.39 19.33 8.70
C GLY A 721 -35.33 20.39 8.40
N ALA A 722 -34.56 20.81 9.41
CA ALA A 722 -33.51 21.81 9.19
C ALA A 722 -32.29 21.18 8.48
N PRO A 723 -31.57 21.94 7.63
CA PRO A 723 -30.25 21.54 7.15
C PRO A 723 -29.33 21.12 8.30
N HIS A 724 -28.64 20.00 8.15
CA HIS A 724 -27.75 19.46 9.18
C HIS A 724 -26.37 20.16 9.17
N GLY A 725 -25.71 20.16 10.33
CA GLY A 725 -24.35 20.66 10.49
C GLY A 725 -24.24 22.19 10.31
N SER A 726 -23.17 22.62 9.64
CA SER A 726 -22.87 24.03 9.36
C SER A 726 -23.46 24.55 8.04
N ARG A 727 -24.33 23.77 7.39
CA ARG A 727 -24.95 24.14 6.11
C ARG A 727 -25.85 25.37 6.28
N THR A 728 -25.99 26.15 5.21
CA THR A 728 -26.81 27.36 5.20
C THR A 728 -28.25 27.03 5.59
N ALA A 729 -28.75 27.63 6.66
CA ALA A 729 -30.13 27.48 7.09
C ALA A 729 -31.11 27.91 5.99
N CYS A 730 -32.29 27.28 5.95
CA CYS A 730 -33.36 27.69 5.04
C CYS A 730 -33.81 29.13 5.36
N THR A 731 -34.10 29.93 4.34
CA THR A 731 -34.61 31.29 4.54
C THR A 731 -35.97 31.28 5.25
N THR A 732 -36.13 32.20 6.20
CA THR A 732 -37.38 32.41 6.94
C THR A 732 -37.41 33.85 7.44
N ASP A 733 -38.60 34.47 7.43
CA ASP A 733 -38.87 35.75 8.10
C ASP A 733 -39.47 35.58 9.51
N GLY A 734 -39.44 34.34 10.04
CA GLY A 734 -40.06 33.97 11.32
C GLY A 734 -41.57 33.70 11.23
N SER A 735 -42.18 33.81 10.04
CA SER A 735 -43.56 33.40 9.81
C SER A 735 -43.68 31.89 9.54
N ALA A 736 -44.92 31.42 9.36
CA ALA A 736 -45.22 30.06 8.93
C ALA A 736 -44.69 29.71 7.51
N CYS A 737 -44.05 30.66 6.82
CA CYS A 737 -43.52 30.48 5.46
C CYS A 737 -42.08 29.96 5.40
N GLY A 738 -41.39 29.78 6.54
CA GLY A 738 -39.99 29.33 6.57
C GLY A 738 -39.76 28.00 5.86
N GLY A 739 -38.63 27.88 5.16
CA GLY A 739 -38.28 26.66 4.43
C GLY A 739 -37.75 25.53 5.33
N SER A 740 -37.88 24.29 4.87
CA SER A 740 -37.29 23.10 5.50
C SER A 740 -36.91 22.06 4.43
N CYS A 741 -35.90 21.25 4.68
CA CYS A 741 -35.62 20.05 3.89
C CYS A 741 -36.79 19.06 3.98
N ASP A 742 -37.23 18.51 2.87
CA ASP A 742 -38.43 17.66 2.76
C ASP A 742 -38.10 16.18 2.51
N GLY A 743 -36.81 15.83 2.53
CA GLY A 743 -36.33 14.48 2.22
C GLY A 743 -36.29 14.16 0.71
N THR A 744 -36.67 15.09 -0.17
CA THR A 744 -36.72 14.84 -1.63
C THR A 744 -35.65 15.60 -2.39
N MET A 745 -35.36 16.84 -2.01
CA MET A 745 -34.37 17.69 -2.69
C MET A 745 -33.03 17.73 -1.96
N ALA A 746 -31.95 17.36 -2.64
CA ALA A 746 -30.60 17.40 -2.08
C ALA A 746 -30.06 18.83 -1.90
N ASN A 747 -30.37 19.72 -2.85
CA ASN A 747 -29.65 20.99 -3.01
C ASN A 747 -30.43 22.22 -2.55
N ALA A 748 -31.67 22.07 -2.09
CA ALA A 748 -32.52 23.21 -1.73
C ALA A 748 -33.55 22.81 -0.67
N CYS A 749 -33.90 23.76 0.19
CA CYS A 749 -35.05 23.65 1.08
C CYS A 749 -36.37 23.70 0.29
N ALA A 750 -37.38 22.99 0.77
CA ALA A 750 -38.75 23.14 0.33
C ALA A 750 -39.43 24.29 1.09
N TYR A 751 -40.26 25.06 0.39
CA TYR A 751 -41.00 26.19 0.96
C TYR A 751 -42.51 25.95 0.85
N PRO A 752 -43.31 26.36 1.85
CA PRO A 752 -44.75 26.30 1.79
C PRO A 752 -45.30 27.04 0.55
N ALA A 753 -46.27 26.41 -0.12
CA ALA A 753 -46.89 26.94 -1.32
C ALA A 753 -47.63 28.27 -1.07
N GLY A 754 -47.89 29.03 -2.14
CA GLY A 754 -48.56 30.33 -2.05
C GLY A 754 -50.00 30.33 -1.52
N SER A 755 -50.58 29.16 -1.31
CA SER A 755 -51.88 28.96 -0.67
C SER A 755 -51.82 28.94 0.86
N THR A 756 -50.63 28.83 1.46
CA THR A 756 -50.46 28.76 2.92
C THR A 756 -50.67 30.14 3.54
N VAL A 757 -51.76 30.32 4.30
CA VAL A 757 -52.09 31.60 4.96
C VAL A 757 -51.07 31.89 6.06
N CYS A 758 -50.39 33.03 5.95
CA CYS A 758 -49.35 33.46 6.88
C CYS A 758 -49.81 34.60 7.81
N ARG A 759 -50.92 35.28 7.48
CA ARG A 759 -51.57 36.29 8.33
C ARG A 759 -53.07 36.39 8.06
N ALA A 760 -53.89 36.43 9.10
CA ALA A 760 -55.35 36.63 9.00
C ALA A 760 -55.74 38.13 9.04
N GLY A 761 -56.93 38.49 8.53
CA GLY A 761 -57.44 39.87 8.53
C GLY A 761 -58.12 40.26 9.85
N THR A 762 -57.98 41.52 10.27
CA THR A 762 -58.48 42.03 11.57
C THR A 762 -59.04 43.46 11.45
N CYS A 763 -60.03 43.87 12.25
CA CYS A 763 -60.46 45.28 12.36
C CYS A 763 -60.61 45.68 13.83
N SER A 764 -59.86 46.68 14.25
CA SER A 764 -59.82 47.15 15.65
C SER A 764 -59.53 48.65 15.66
N ALA A 765 -60.11 49.37 16.63
CA ALA A 765 -59.94 50.81 16.81
C ALA A 765 -60.17 51.66 15.53
N GLY A 766 -61.12 51.24 14.69
CA GLY A 766 -61.47 51.97 13.46
C GLY A 766 -60.49 51.77 12.28
N THR A 767 -59.60 50.77 12.34
CA THR A 767 -58.67 50.41 11.26
C THR A 767 -58.72 48.91 10.95
N ALA A 768 -58.87 48.53 9.68
CA ALA A 768 -58.86 47.15 9.19
C ALA A 768 -57.50 46.77 8.57
N THR A 769 -56.99 45.56 8.82
CA THR A 769 -55.76 44.97 8.26
C THR A 769 -56.08 43.75 7.39
N SER A 770 -55.48 43.63 6.20
CA SER A 770 -55.75 42.54 5.25
C SER A 770 -55.01 41.23 5.56
N ALA A 771 -55.64 40.09 5.26
CA ALA A 771 -55.02 38.76 5.30
C ALA A 771 -53.94 38.59 4.20
N ALA A 772 -52.96 37.70 4.43
CA ALA A 772 -51.89 37.38 3.49
C ALA A 772 -51.48 35.90 3.54
N SER A 773 -50.98 35.40 2.42
CA SER A 773 -50.42 34.05 2.26
C SER A 773 -48.95 34.10 1.87
N CYS A 774 -48.21 33.00 2.10
CA CYS A 774 -46.80 32.87 1.77
C CYS A 774 -46.53 33.17 0.29
N ASN A 775 -45.34 33.67 -0.03
CA ASN A 775 -44.93 33.94 -1.41
C ASN A 775 -44.15 32.80 -2.09
N GLY A 776 -43.99 31.66 -1.40
CA GLY A 776 -43.23 30.51 -1.90
C GLY A 776 -41.70 30.65 -1.79
N THR A 777 -41.17 31.74 -1.21
CA THR A 777 -39.73 31.98 -1.06
C THR A 777 -39.31 32.22 0.39
N GLY A 778 -40.11 31.80 1.36
CA GLY A 778 -39.79 31.94 2.77
C GLY A 778 -40.40 33.15 3.48
N THR A 779 -41.21 33.98 2.81
CA THR A 779 -41.72 35.22 3.42
C THR A 779 -43.22 35.45 3.29
N CYS A 780 -43.78 36.15 4.29
CA CYS A 780 -45.15 36.61 4.35
C CYS A 780 -45.22 38.09 3.90
N PRO A 781 -46.05 38.45 2.91
CA PRO A 781 -46.17 39.83 2.41
C PRO A 781 -46.49 40.85 3.52
N SER A 782 -46.05 42.11 3.38
CA SER A 782 -46.25 43.18 4.36
C SER A 782 -47.74 43.53 4.61
N SER A 783 -48.05 44.07 5.80
CA SER A 783 -49.43 44.38 6.22
C SER A 783 -50.01 45.62 5.54
N VAL A 784 -51.24 45.51 5.03
CA VAL A 784 -52.00 46.63 4.44
C VAL A 784 -53.15 47.02 5.39
N VAL A 785 -53.26 48.31 5.75
CA VAL A 785 -54.28 48.85 6.68
C VAL A 785 -55.21 49.90 6.06
N THR A 786 -56.46 50.00 6.51
CA THR A 786 -57.51 50.92 5.99
C THR A 786 -58.39 51.49 7.12
N ALA A 787 -58.65 52.81 7.13
CA ALA A 787 -59.48 53.48 8.15
C ALA A 787 -60.99 53.40 7.85
N CYS A 788 -61.84 53.30 8.89
CA CYS A 788 -63.27 53.00 8.74
C CYS A 788 -64.23 54.20 8.76
N THR A 789 -63.76 55.43 8.99
CA THR A 789 -64.63 56.62 9.09
C THR A 789 -65.40 56.90 7.80
N PRO A 790 -66.71 57.23 7.84
CA PRO A 790 -67.53 57.60 9.02
C PRO A 790 -68.23 56.43 9.74
N TYR A 791 -67.90 55.18 9.40
CA TYR A 791 -68.49 53.97 9.97
C TYR A 791 -67.60 53.35 11.06
N VAL A 792 -68.18 52.51 11.91
CA VAL A 792 -67.44 51.72 12.90
C VAL A 792 -66.86 50.43 12.31
N CYS A 793 -65.86 49.82 12.96
CA CYS A 793 -65.32 48.51 12.56
C CYS A 793 -66.40 47.41 12.63
N GLY A 794 -66.40 46.50 11.65
CA GLY A 794 -66.97 45.16 11.76
C GLY A 794 -65.95 44.16 12.34
N PRO A 795 -66.24 42.84 12.34
CA PRO A 795 -65.38 41.84 12.99
C PRO A 795 -64.01 41.63 12.31
N THR A 796 -63.92 41.80 10.99
CA THR A 796 -62.66 41.60 10.22
C THR A 796 -62.38 42.72 9.21
N ALA A 797 -63.32 43.64 8.98
CA ALA A 797 -63.21 44.78 8.05
C ALA A 797 -64.14 45.95 8.47
N CYS A 798 -63.95 47.13 7.86
CA CYS A 798 -64.81 48.30 8.10
C CYS A 798 -66.27 48.07 7.64
N LYS A 799 -67.25 48.59 8.39
CA LYS A 799 -68.63 48.68 7.89
C LYS A 799 -68.72 49.74 6.79
N THR A 800 -69.72 49.61 5.92
CA THR A 800 -69.90 50.49 4.74
C THR A 800 -71.29 51.13 4.65
N SER A 801 -72.17 50.87 5.63
CA SER A 801 -73.52 51.45 5.75
C SER A 801 -73.98 51.44 7.22
N CYS A 802 -74.98 52.27 7.58
CA CYS A 802 -75.62 52.26 8.90
C CYS A 802 -77.06 51.73 8.84
N ALA A 803 -77.48 50.98 9.86
CA ALA A 803 -78.89 50.63 10.08
C ALA A 803 -79.46 51.35 11.32
N VAL A 804 -78.61 51.61 12.31
CA VAL A 804 -78.92 52.34 13.54
C VAL A 804 -77.84 53.37 13.81
N ASP A 805 -78.13 54.37 14.65
CA ASP A 805 -77.19 55.45 14.98
C ASP A 805 -75.85 54.94 15.54
N THR A 806 -75.83 53.77 16.20
CA THR A 806 -74.61 53.16 16.75
C THR A 806 -73.69 52.53 15.71
N ASP A 807 -74.12 52.42 14.45
CA ASP A 807 -73.24 52.03 13.33
C ASP A 807 -72.39 53.21 12.83
N CYS A 808 -72.71 54.41 13.31
CA CYS A 808 -72.03 55.66 13.02
C CYS A 808 -71.09 56.03 14.18
N ILE A 809 -70.09 56.85 13.87
CA ILE A 809 -69.26 57.47 14.91
C ILE A 809 -70.10 58.44 15.78
N SER A 810 -69.64 58.66 17.01
CA SER A 810 -70.30 59.56 17.97
C SER A 810 -70.39 60.99 17.43
N GLY A 811 -71.61 61.53 17.32
CA GLY A 811 -71.90 62.88 16.76
C GLY A 811 -72.84 62.84 15.56
N ASP A 812 -72.92 61.68 14.92
CA ASP A 812 -73.80 61.42 13.79
C ASP A 812 -75.01 60.58 14.20
N TYR A 813 -76.04 60.56 13.36
CA TYR A 813 -77.20 59.68 13.42
C TYR A 813 -77.40 59.03 12.06
N CYS A 814 -78.07 57.89 12.04
CA CYS A 814 -78.34 57.17 10.82
C CYS A 814 -79.56 57.76 10.11
N SER A 815 -79.36 58.21 8.88
CA SER A 815 -80.44 58.68 8.00
C SER A 815 -80.35 57.93 6.68
N ALA A 816 -81.36 57.09 6.41
CA ALA A 816 -81.50 56.36 5.16
C ALA A 816 -80.24 55.56 4.71
N GLY A 817 -79.53 54.93 5.65
CA GLY A 817 -78.35 54.10 5.35
C GLY A 817 -77.00 54.82 5.45
N ALA A 818 -77.02 56.15 5.66
CA ALA A 818 -75.82 56.97 5.78
C ALA A 818 -75.73 57.66 7.16
N CYS A 819 -74.52 57.79 7.68
CA CYS A 819 -74.22 58.53 8.90
C CYS A 819 -74.19 60.04 8.61
N VAL A 820 -75.03 60.82 9.29
CA VAL A 820 -75.17 62.28 9.13
C VAL A 820 -75.15 63.02 10.48
N ALA A 821 -74.61 64.23 10.53
CA ALA A 821 -74.42 64.98 11.78
C ALA A 821 -75.72 65.48 12.44
N LYS A 822 -75.77 65.50 13.79
CA LYS A 822 -76.88 66.08 14.59
C LYS A 822 -76.95 67.62 14.51
N LYS A 823 -78.15 68.20 14.67
CA LYS A 823 -78.46 69.65 14.52
C LYS A 823 -78.41 70.42 15.85
N ALA A 824 -77.95 71.68 15.82
CA ALA A 824 -77.80 72.56 16.98
C ALA A 824 -79.13 73.21 17.48
N ASN A 825 -79.12 73.81 18.68
CA ASN A 825 -80.27 74.55 19.23
C ASN A 825 -80.66 75.73 18.32
N GLY A 826 -81.96 76.00 18.20
CA GLY A 826 -82.51 77.01 17.28
C GLY A 826 -82.75 76.51 15.85
N ALA A 827 -82.26 75.32 15.49
CA ALA A 827 -82.56 74.69 14.20
C ALA A 827 -83.95 74.03 14.19
N THR A 828 -84.61 74.01 13.03
CA THR A 828 -85.89 73.31 12.85
C THR A 828 -85.70 71.80 12.97
N CYS A 829 -86.55 71.17 13.77
CA CYS A 829 -86.54 69.73 14.00
C CYS A 829 -87.95 69.14 13.84
N SER A 830 -87.99 67.86 13.46
CA SER A 830 -89.23 67.07 13.46
C SER A 830 -89.19 65.93 14.47
N ALA A 831 -88.03 65.62 15.05
CA ALA A 831 -87.84 64.61 16.06
C ALA A 831 -86.66 64.95 16.99
N ASN A 832 -86.73 64.46 18.22
CA ASN A 832 -85.72 64.71 19.25
C ASN A 832 -84.32 64.23 18.85
N ASN A 833 -84.18 63.07 18.22
CA ASN A 833 -82.87 62.48 17.85
C ASN A 833 -82.08 63.30 16.82
N GLN A 834 -82.73 64.23 16.13
CA GLN A 834 -82.07 65.16 15.21
C GLN A 834 -81.34 66.29 15.94
N CYS A 835 -81.66 66.56 17.20
CA CYS A 835 -81.09 67.67 17.97
C CYS A 835 -79.93 67.19 18.85
N THR A 836 -78.88 68.00 18.96
CA THR A 836 -77.73 67.74 19.84
C THR A 836 -78.16 67.52 21.29
N ASN A 837 -79.21 68.21 21.75
CA ASN A 837 -79.75 68.13 23.11
C ASN A 837 -81.01 67.25 23.25
N ALA A 838 -81.39 66.53 22.20
CA ALA A 838 -82.55 65.63 22.21
C ALA A 838 -83.92 66.27 22.55
N ASN A 839 -84.07 67.59 22.41
CA ASN A 839 -85.34 68.29 22.69
C ASN A 839 -85.81 69.04 21.44
N CYS A 840 -86.90 68.58 20.83
CA CYS A 840 -87.60 69.28 19.77
C CYS A 840 -88.92 69.83 20.32
N VAL A 841 -88.98 71.13 20.58
CA VAL A 841 -90.12 71.79 21.23
C VAL A 841 -90.56 72.98 20.39
N ASP A 842 -91.87 73.12 20.19
CA ASP A 842 -92.45 74.16 19.34
C ASP A 842 -91.84 74.19 17.91
N GLY A 843 -91.39 73.02 17.40
CA GLY A 843 -90.78 72.86 16.07
C GLY A 843 -89.28 73.20 15.98
N ILE A 844 -88.65 73.55 17.11
CA ILE A 844 -87.26 74.01 17.19
C ILE A 844 -86.45 73.15 18.16
N CYS A 845 -85.17 72.89 17.83
CA CYS A 845 -84.24 72.24 18.75
C CYS A 845 -84.05 73.16 19.96
N CYS A 846 -84.63 72.79 21.09
CA CYS A 846 -84.69 73.60 22.28
C CYS A 846 -83.58 73.20 23.26
N ASN A 847 -83.15 74.14 24.09
CA ASN A 847 -82.22 73.83 25.18
C ASN A 847 -82.86 72.96 26.29
N SER A 848 -84.20 72.89 26.36
CA SER A 848 -84.97 72.14 27.36
C SER A 848 -86.40 71.85 26.89
N ALA A 849 -87.25 71.23 27.73
CA ALA A 849 -88.56 70.70 27.33
C ALA A 849 -89.77 71.68 27.41
N CYS A 850 -89.64 72.89 27.98
CA CYS A 850 -90.73 73.89 28.15
C CYS A 850 -92.10 73.40 28.65
N GLY A 851 -92.19 72.95 29.90
CA GLY A 851 -93.42 72.35 30.45
C GLY A 851 -94.50 73.29 31.03
N SER A 852 -94.20 74.56 31.35
CA SER A 852 -95.12 75.39 32.17
C SER A 852 -96.22 76.13 31.38
N GLN A 853 -97.31 76.57 32.05
CA GLN A 853 -98.50 77.17 31.40
C GLN A 853 -98.19 78.44 30.59
N CYS A 854 -97.25 79.28 31.04
CA CYS A 854 -96.83 80.50 30.36
C CYS A 854 -95.36 80.40 29.85
N GLN A 855 -94.98 79.30 29.16
CA GLN A 855 -93.66 79.13 28.51
C GLN A 855 -93.73 78.77 27.01
N ALA A 856 -92.72 79.14 26.23
CA ALA A 856 -92.52 78.71 24.83
C ALA A 856 -91.03 78.74 24.42
N CYS A 857 -90.65 77.96 23.39
CA CYS A 857 -89.29 77.89 22.85
C CYS A 857 -89.10 78.59 21.48
N ASP A 858 -90.21 79.03 20.89
CA ASP A 858 -90.27 79.78 19.63
C ASP A 858 -90.52 81.29 19.84
N VAL A 859 -90.34 81.77 21.09
CA VAL A 859 -90.50 83.19 21.42
C VAL A 859 -89.51 84.03 20.61
N ALA A 860 -90.04 84.98 19.84
CA ALA A 860 -89.23 85.88 19.02
C ALA A 860 -88.22 86.65 19.89
N GLY A 861 -86.94 86.55 19.54
CA GLY A 861 -85.82 87.10 20.34
C GLY A 861 -85.23 86.11 21.36
N SER A 862 -85.75 84.89 21.48
CA SER A 862 -85.23 83.82 22.35
C SER A 862 -85.43 82.40 21.76
N VAL A 863 -85.49 82.28 20.43
CA VAL A 863 -85.71 81.00 19.72
C VAL A 863 -84.65 79.97 20.10
N GLY A 864 -85.09 78.75 20.47
CA GLY A 864 -84.22 77.69 20.97
C GLY A 864 -83.94 77.75 22.48
N THR A 865 -84.49 78.75 23.18
CA THR A 865 -84.41 78.90 24.64
C THR A 865 -85.81 78.99 25.26
N CYS A 866 -86.06 78.17 26.26
CA CYS A 866 -87.35 78.17 26.95
C CYS A 866 -87.59 79.43 27.79
N THR A 867 -88.60 80.25 27.46
CA THR A 867 -88.84 81.58 28.08
C THR A 867 -90.30 81.86 28.43
N ALA A 868 -90.54 82.82 29.34
CA ALA A 868 -91.86 83.22 29.83
C ALA A 868 -92.62 84.10 28.81
N VAL A 869 -93.92 83.88 28.63
CA VAL A 869 -94.75 84.67 27.69
C VAL A 869 -95.69 85.66 28.39
N SER A 870 -95.96 86.80 27.76
CA SER A 870 -96.93 87.81 28.21
C SER A 870 -98.24 87.72 27.40
N GLY A 871 -99.38 87.93 28.07
CA GLY A 871 -100.70 87.82 27.44
C GLY A 871 -101.33 86.44 27.61
N ALA A 872 -101.86 85.88 26.52
CA ALA A 872 -102.45 84.54 26.53
C ALA A 872 -101.35 83.45 26.55
N PRO A 873 -101.57 82.31 27.24
CA PRO A 873 -100.72 81.13 27.15
C PRO A 873 -100.42 80.72 25.70
N HIS A 874 -99.15 80.35 25.40
CA HIS A 874 -98.71 80.07 24.03
C HIS A 874 -99.13 78.68 23.54
N GLY A 875 -99.55 78.57 22.28
CA GLY A 875 -99.93 77.31 21.65
C GLY A 875 -101.13 76.63 22.30
N ALA A 876 -101.07 75.31 22.47
CA ALA A 876 -102.16 74.48 22.98
C ALA A 876 -102.28 74.46 24.53
N ARG A 877 -101.66 75.42 25.24
CA ARG A 877 -101.66 75.49 26.71
C ARG A 877 -102.99 76.05 27.25
N ALA A 878 -103.37 75.68 28.47
CA ALA A 878 -104.67 76.03 29.07
C ALA A 878 -104.85 77.54 29.34
N ALA A 879 -106.02 78.12 29.01
CA ALA A 879 -106.32 79.56 29.16
C ALA A 879 -106.63 80.01 30.62
N CYS A 880 -106.55 81.31 30.90
CA CYS A 880 -106.84 81.93 32.20
C CYS A 880 -108.37 82.08 32.47
N ALA A 881 -108.82 82.08 33.74
CA ALA A 881 -110.25 82.14 34.10
C ALA A 881 -110.84 83.57 34.14
N THR A 882 -112.17 83.73 33.94
CA THR A 882 -112.92 85.01 34.06
C THR A 882 -114.45 84.76 34.11
N ASP A 883 -115.21 85.56 34.89
CA ASP A 883 -116.69 85.56 34.89
C ASP A 883 -117.31 86.60 33.92
N GLY A 884 -116.47 87.32 33.16
CA GLY A 884 -116.88 88.40 32.26
C GLY A 884 -116.97 89.78 32.92
N SER A 885 -116.73 89.89 34.22
CA SER A 885 -116.52 91.18 34.90
C SER A 885 -115.08 91.69 34.68
N SER A 886 -114.77 92.86 35.26
CA SER A 886 -113.41 93.42 35.26
C SER A 886 -112.38 92.60 36.06
N CYS A 887 -112.73 91.42 36.59
CA CYS A 887 -111.88 90.60 37.46
C CYS A 887 -111.05 89.50 36.72
N GLY A 888 -111.09 89.35 35.39
CA GLY A 888 -110.39 88.25 34.65
C GLY A 888 -108.84 88.30 34.60
N GLY A 889 -108.16 87.15 34.39
CA GLY A 889 -106.69 87.02 34.48
C GLY A 889 -105.87 86.87 33.18
N SER A 890 -104.54 87.11 33.23
CA SER A 890 -103.58 87.03 32.08
C SER A 890 -102.15 86.60 32.50
N CYS A 891 -101.34 85.99 31.61
CA CYS A 891 -99.90 85.78 31.85
C CYS A 891 -99.19 87.14 31.84
N ASN A 892 -98.34 87.39 32.83
CA ASN A 892 -97.74 88.72 33.08
C ASN A 892 -96.32 88.89 32.52
N GLY A 893 -95.79 87.91 31.78
CA GLY A 893 -94.43 87.95 31.22
C GLY A 893 -93.30 87.66 32.22
N VAL A 894 -93.62 87.35 33.48
CA VAL A 894 -92.63 87.02 34.53
C VAL A 894 -92.90 85.66 35.15
N ILE A 895 -94.16 85.39 35.50
CA ILE A 895 -94.58 84.13 36.11
C ILE A 895 -94.84 83.13 34.99
N THR A 896 -93.99 82.10 34.92
CA THR A 896 -94.11 81.02 33.93
C THR A 896 -95.17 79.97 34.32
N ALA A 897 -95.51 79.91 35.60
CA ALA A 897 -96.33 78.83 36.16
C ALA A 897 -97.85 79.03 35.99
N ALA A 898 -98.37 80.26 36.08
CA ALA A 898 -99.82 80.55 36.06
C ALA A 898 -100.15 82.03 35.75
N CYS A 899 -101.43 82.32 35.48
CA CYS A 899 -101.97 83.67 35.22
C CYS A 899 -102.19 84.53 36.49
N ALA A 900 -102.24 85.87 36.35
CA ALA A 900 -102.48 86.84 37.44
C ALA A 900 -103.87 87.53 37.37
N TYR A 901 -104.49 87.90 38.52
CA TYR A 901 -105.87 88.45 38.64
C TYR A 901 -105.96 89.78 39.47
N PRO A 902 -106.85 90.74 39.15
CA PRO A 902 -106.99 92.05 39.84
C PRO A 902 -107.95 92.08 41.06
N ALA A 903 -107.82 93.11 41.93
CA ALA A 903 -108.54 93.24 43.23
C ALA A 903 -109.43 94.51 43.40
N SER A 904 -109.92 95.11 42.31
CA SER A 904 -110.66 96.39 42.31
C SER A 904 -112.11 96.30 42.85
N SER A 905 -112.70 97.47 43.20
CA SER A 905 -114.12 97.59 43.58
C SER A 905 -115.04 97.25 42.40
N CYS A 906 -116.07 96.44 42.64
CA CYS A 906 -116.95 95.91 41.60
C CYS A 906 -118.44 96.30 41.80
N ARG A 907 -118.85 96.93 42.92
CA ARG A 907 -120.23 97.40 43.19
C ARG A 907 -120.32 98.52 44.27
N SER A 908 -121.26 99.47 44.18
CA SER A 908 -121.47 100.61 45.13
C SER A 908 -122.77 100.50 45.99
N ALA A 909 -122.93 101.28 47.08
CA ALA A 909 -124.08 101.23 48.01
C ALA A 909 -125.29 102.13 47.63
N SER A 910 -126.54 101.75 47.97
CA SER A 910 -127.79 102.50 47.63
C SER A 910 -128.98 102.20 48.57
N CYS A 911 -130.01 103.07 48.67
CA CYS A 911 -131.29 102.76 49.37
C CYS A 911 -132.49 103.17 48.50
N SER A 912 -133.37 102.21 48.18
CA SER A 912 -134.61 102.47 47.42
C SER A 912 -135.73 101.54 47.89
N SER A 913 -136.98 101.98 47.77
CA SER A 913 -138.16 101.16 48.09
C SER A 913 -138.14 100.56 49.51
N GLY A 914 -137.60 101.30 50.46
CA GLY A 914 -137.52 100.87 51.86
C GLY A 914 -136.45 99.80 52.13
N THR A 915 -135.46 99.60 51.24
CA THR A 915 -134.36 98.63 51.43
C THR A 915 -133.00 99.25 51.03
N ALA A 916 -131.98 99.13 51.88
CA ALA A 916 -130.60 99.58 51.63
C ALA A 916 -129.68 98.43 51.19
N THR A 917 -128.81 98.61 50.19
CA THR A 917 -127.84 97.63 49.64
C THR A 917 -126.39 98.11 49.79
N ALA A 918 -125.45 97.22 50.17
CA ALA A 918 -124.03 97.54 50.38
C ALA A 918 -123.12 97.42 49.13
N ALA A 919 -121.95 98.07 49.15
CA ALA A 919 -120.89 98.02 48.14
C ALA A 919 -120.03 96.72 48.21
N ALA A 920 -119.32 96.31 47.13
CA ALA A 920 -118.48 95.10 47.04
C ALA A 920 -117.23 95.21 46.11
N SER A 921 -116.21 94.35 46.28
CA SER A 921 -114.94 94.28 45.49
C SER A 921 -114.59 92.87 44.99
N CYS A 922 -113.76 92.73 43.93
CA CYS A 922 -113.36 91.46 43.30
C CYS A 922 -112.79 90.43 44.30
N ASN A 923 -113.12 89.15 44.13
CA ASN A 923 -112.77 88.06 45.06
C ASN A 923 -111.39 87.40 44.85
N GLY A 924 -110.58 87.89 43.90
CA GLY A 924 -109.25 87.32 43.59
C GLY A 924 -109.27 86.00 42.80
N ALA A 925 -110.43 85.51 42.37
CA ALA A 925 -110.60 84.29 41.59
C ALA A 925 -111.36 84.53 40.27
N GLY A 926 -111.41 85.79 39.82
CA GLY A 926 -112.08 86.15 38.58
C GLY A 926 -113.53 86.60 38.69
N ALA A 927 -114.08 86.90 39.90
CA ALA A 927 -115.51 87.25 40.06
C ALA A 927 -115.86 88.33 41.12
N CYS A 928 -117.05 88.94 41.00
CA CYS A 928 -117.60 89.95 41.93
C CYS A 928 -118.67 89.39 42.92
N PRO A 929 -118.57 89.59 44.25
CA PRO A 929 -119.51 89.03 45.26
C PRO A 929 -120.95 89.57 45.19
N ALA A 930 -121.96 88.76 45.53
CA ALA A 930 -123.41 89.05 45.45
C ALA A 930 -123.91 90.19 46.39
N PRO A 931 -125.02 90.91 46.06
CA PRO A 931 -125.50 92.07 46.83
C PRO A 931 -126.16 91.70 48.18
N SER A 932 -125.93 92.52 49.22
CA SER A 932 -126.48 92.36 50.59
C SER A 932 -127.42 93.52 50.94
N THR A 933 -128.63 93.25 51.44
CA THR A 933 -129.72 94.24 51.61
C THR A 933 -130.41 94.26 52.99
N THR A 934 -130.83 95.44 53.49
CA THR A 934 -131.51 95.64 54.80
C THR A 934 -132.79 96.48 54.67
N ALA A 935 -133.92 96.04 55.24
CA ALA A 935 -135.21 96.75 55.21
C ALA A 935 -135.29 97.90 56.23
N CYS A 936 -136.00 98.99 55.88
CA CYS A 936 -135.96 100.26 56.61
C CYS A 936 -137.10 100.50 57.62
N THR A 937 -138.18 99.71 57.61
CA THR A 937 -139.33 99.87 58.54
C THR A 937 -138.91 99.81 60.01
N PRO A 938 -139.41 100.71 60.90
CA PRO A 938 -140.48 101.69 60.68
C PRO A 938 -140.04 103.01 60.02
N TYR A 939 -138.76 103.17 59.66
CA TYR A 939 -138.21 104.38 59.05
C TYR A 939 -138.23 104.34 57.51
N SER A 940 -138.27 105.51 56.86
CA SER A 940 -138.13 105.62 55.39
C SER A 940 -136.66 105.52 54.95
N CYS A 941 -136.41 105.13 53.68
CA CYS A 941 -135.07 105.21 53.09
C CYS A 941 -134.54 106.67 53.12
N GLY A 942 -133.27 106.82 53.48
CA GLY A 942 -132.45 107.99 53.13
C GLY A 942 -131.74 107.78 51.77
N ALA A 943 -130.70 108.57 51.46
CA ALA A 943 -130.02 108.53 50.17
C ALA A 943 -129.20 107.24 49.94
N THR A 944 -128.61 106.69 50.99
CA THR A 944 -127.73 105.51 50.91
C THR A 944 -127.94 104.49 52.04
N ALA A 945 -128.80 104.81 53.03
CA ALA A 945 -129.15 103.97 54.17
C ALA A 945 -130.53 104.34 54.73
N CYS A 946 -131.12 103.51 55.61
CA CYS A 946 -132.38 103.79 56.28
C CYS A 946 -132.28 105.00 57.24
N LYS A 947 -133.35 105.81 57.37
CA LYS A 947 -133.43 106.90 58.37
C LYS A 947 -133.56 106.33 59.79
N THR A 948 -133.35 107.16 60.81
CA THR A 948 -133.29 106.73 62.22
C THR A 948 -134.12 107.57 63.22
N SER A 949 -134.88 108.60 62.79
CA SER A 949 -135.74 109.44 63.66
C SER A 949 -136.91 110.13 62.90
N CYS A 950 -137.94 110.62 63.63
CA CYS A 950 -139.17 111.26 63.07
C CYS A 950 -139.34 112.73 63.55
N THR A 951 -139.57 113.68 62.64
CA THR A 951 -139.73 115.13 62.96
C THR A 951 -141.01 115.79 62.40
N VAL A 952 -141.79 115.09 61.58
CA VAL A 952 -143.10 115.51 61.02
C VAL A 952 -143.88 114.25 60.65
N ASP A 953 -145.20 114.22 60.88
CA ASP A 953 -146.05 113.12 60.43
C ASP A 953 -146.32 113.25 58.94
N THR A 954 -145.75 112.34 58.15
CA THR A 954 -146.03 112.15 56.72
C THR A 954 -146.13 110.68 56.39
#